data_AF-A0A8R7U738-F1
#
_entry.id   AF-A0A8R7U738-F1
#
_cell.length_a   1.000
_cell.length_b   1.000
_cell.length_c   1.000
_cell.angle_alpha   90.00
_cell.angle_beta   90.00
_cell.angle_gamma   90.00
#
_symmetry.space_group_name_H-M   'P 1'
#
loop_
_entity.id
_entity.type
_entity.pdbx_description
1 polymer ?
#
loop_
_entity_poly.entity_id
_entity_poly.type
_entity_poly.pdbx_seq_one_letter_code
_entity_poly.pdbx_strand_id
1 'polypeptide(L)'
;MEVGEMDDVQAVGEQVISSRGGSVLGKKTILKSDHFPGCQNKRLTPHIDGAPNYRQAGSLRVHGVAMPTMEGIVNVLNHIGAQKKGKQTRVLWHSLREEPVIYINGRPFVLRDAERPFSNLEYTGINRERVEQMEFRLKEDILQEASRYGNKILVTDELPNGQMVDQWESVMSDTVKTPLEVYEELQHQGYLVDYERVPITDEKAPKEGDFDNLVHRISQVDMETEIVFNCQMGRGRTTTGMVISTLVYLNRIGASGIPRTSSIGKVFYAGNDLDDYSPSSEEAILRGEYAVIRSLVRVLEGGVEGKRQVDKVIDKCDSMQNLREAIATYRNSTLRQPDEMKREASLSFFVEYLERYYFLICFAVYVHSVSSAHQATSSGVSFSDWMRARPELYSILRRLLRRDPMGALGYSSSKPTLPKIIESADGRPHEMDVVAAMRNGEVLGRQTVLKSDHCPGCHNLNLPERVEGAPNFREIPGFSVYGVANPTVDGIRAVIQRVSTSKGNRPILWHNMREEPVIYIHGKPFVLREVERPYKNMLEYTGIGRDRVERMEARLKEDILREAERYDGAIMVIHETDNGEIFDAWENVNNEAVLTPLEVYKCLDSEGLPIKYARVPITDGKAPKSSDFDTVAFNVAAACKDAALVFNCQMGRGRTTTGTVIACLLRLRINNGRPIGMPAIQNNHEDTTDADYSSGEETMDHNGHLNSESWKPHTLTELHPRFDINDILLLRKITRLFDNGIECRQILDTVIDKCSALQNIRQAVLQYTKVINQQNMEPRVRRVALNRGAEYLERYLKLIAFSAYLGSEAFDGFCGQGETKISFKNWLQQRPEIQTMKWSIRLRPGRFFTVPDEHKATCQPSIVKARNGSVLGKGSILKMYFFPGQRRSSSMNFRGTPHVIKVDGYPVYSMATPTVDGAREVLSYLGCKDATGRDIIQKVVITDLREEVVVYIKGTPFVLRELDQPVDTLKHVGISGPMVENIEARLKEDILSEVKQLEGRLLLHQEEFNTATNQCSVLGYWEHIDLEDVMTPAEVYSTLRDQGYCIDYKRIPLTREREALAADVDSIQSSINESSRYYLFISHTGYGGVAYAMAITCLRLGADAKFVMEQTAETHFVSSSLTKSVSVKTFTDIALRQGDYRDILNLTRALIHGPKSKEEVDKVIDRCVGAGDLREDILQYRKALRDCSHDDDDEARSYLMDMGTKALRRYFFLITFRSYVHCTSLHEVTFASWMEARPELGHLCDNLKLDR
;
A
#
# COMPACT_ATOMS: atom_id res chain seq x y z
N MET A 1 -40.51 31.17 24.12
CA MET A 1 -39.57 32.08 23.44
C MET A 1 -40.28 32.64 22.23
N GLU A 2 -40.37 33.97 22.15
CA GLU A 2 -40.91 34.67 20.99
C GLU A 2 -39.91 34.60 19.83
N VAL A 3 -40.41 34.66 18.59
CA VAL A 3 -39.64 34.46 17.35
C VAL A 3 -38.43 35.39 17.22
N GLY A 4 -38.45 36.57 17.87
CA GLY A 4 -37.33 37.51 17.89
C GLY A 4 -36.14 37.13 18.78
N GLU A 5 -36.33 36.33 19.83
CA GLU A 5 -35.21 35.88 20.69
C GLU A 5 -34.41 34.73 20.05
N MET A 6 -34.99 33.98 19.10
CA MET A 6 -34.31 32.87 18.44
C MET A 6 -33.26 33.34 17.41
N ASP A 7 -33.56 34.39 16.64
CA ASP A 7 -32.63 34.93 15.63
C ASP A 7 -31.38 35.56 16.27
N ASP A 8 -31.54 36.24 17.42
CA ASP A 8 -30.43 36.83 18.18
C ASP A 8 -29.52 35.76 18.81
N VAL A 9 -30.09 34.66 19.33
CA VAL A 9 -29.31 33.55 19.91
C VAL A 9 -28.52 32.80 18.83
N GLN A 10 -29.09 32.64 17.63
CA GLN A 10 -28.42 31.93 16.53
C GLN A 10 -27.25 32.73 15.93
N ALA A 11 -27.40 34.06 15.76
CA ALA A 11 -26.31 34.93 15.35
C ALA A 11 -25.17 34.99 16.39
N VAL A 12 -25.50 35.00 17.68
CA VAL A 12 -24.52 34.93 18.77
C VAL A 12 -23.83 33.55 18.78
N GLY A 13 -24.57 32.47 18.53
CA GLY A 13 -24.01 31.11 18.45
C GLY A 13 -22.94 30.96 17.38
N GLU A 14 -23.19 31.44 16.16
CA GLU A 14 -22.19 31.43 15.07
C GLU A 14 -20.94 32.26 15.40
N GLN A 15 -21.12 33.39 16.09
CA GLN A 15 -20.00 34.22 16.55
C GLN A 15 -19.16 33.51 17.63
N VAL A 16 -19.79 32.81 18.57
CA VAL A 16 -19.09 32.02 19.59
C VAL A 16 -18.32 30.88 18.92
N ILE A 17 -18.96 30.09 18.06
CA ILE A 17 -18.36 28.94 17.36
C ILE A 17 -17.16 29.35 16.49
N SER A 18 -17.22 30.52 15.84
CA SER A 18 -16.13 31.05 15.02
C SER A 18 -14.98 31.66 15.82
N SER A 19 -15.24 32.11 17.05
CA SER A 19 -14.24 32.70 17.96
C SER A 19 -13.60 31.71 18.93
N ARG A 20 -14.03 30.44 18.92
CA ARG A 20 -13.45 29.36 19.74
C ARG A 20 -11.94 29.23 19.51
N GLY A 21 -11.19 29.25 20.61
CA GLY A 21 -9.72 29.20 20.64
C GLY A 21 -9.13 28.06 21.45
N GLY A 22 -9.95 27.07 21.83
CA GLY A 22 -9.50 25.89 22.58
C GLY A 22 -8.61 24.97 21.76
N SER A 23 -7.88 24.10 22.45
CA SER A 23 -6.98 23.11 21.83
C SER A 23 -7.71 21.98 21.11
N VAL A 24 -8.85 21.57 21.64
CA VAL A 24 -9.77 20.56 21.13
C VAL A 24 -11.10 21.23 20.75
N LEU A 25 -11.67 22.05 21.64
CA LEU A 25 -12.84 22.91 21.38
C LEU A 25 -12.41 24.19 20.62
N GLY A 26 -11.94 23.98 19.39
CA GLY A 26 -11.45 25.05 18.52
C GLY A 26 -12.52 25.59 17.56
N LYS A 27 -12.09 26.47 16.64
CA LYS A 27 -12.95 26.99 15.56
C LYS A 27 -13.67 25.85 14.82
N LYS A 28 -14.88 26.15 14.34
CA LYS A 28 -15.75 25.23 13.58
C LYS A 28 -16.08 23.93 14.32
N THR A 29 -16.13 23.96 15.65
CA THR A 29 -16.58 22.80 16.45
C THR A 29 -17.75 23.16 17.35
N ILE A 30 -18.59 22.16 17.63
CA ILE A 30 -19.73 22.23 18.55
C ILE A 30 -19.67 21.10 19.58
N LEU A 31 -20.34 21.29 20.72
CA LEU A 31 -20.59 20.25 21.72
C LEU A 31 -22.02 19.77 21.56
N LYS A 32 -22.20 18.66 20.84
CA LYS A 32 -23.51 18.10 20.56
C LYS A 32 -23.93 17.14 21.67
N SER A 33 -25.16 17.24 22.15
CA SER A 33 -25.74 16.25 23.07
C SER A 33 -25.80 14.86 22.41
N ASP A 34 -25.33 13.84 23.13
CA ASP A 34 -25.41 12.45 22.69
C ASP A 34 -26.81 11.85 22.91
N HIS A 35 -27.61 12.46 23.79
CA HIS A 35 -29.01 12.11 23.98
C HIS A 35 -29.87 12.92 23.01
N PHE A 36 -30.34 12.26 21.96
CA PHE A 36 -31.22 12.85 20.94
C PHE A 36 -32.47 11.96 20.71
N PRO A 37 -33.57 12.49 20.17
CA PRO A 37 -34.84 11.77 20.06
C PRO A 37 -34.77 10.41 19.32
N GLY A 38 -33.83 10.26 18.39
CA GLY A 38 -33.57 9.01 17.65
C GLY A 38 -32.64 8.00 18.34
N CYS A 39 -32.11 8.32 19.53
CA CYS A 39 -31.10 7.46 20.17
C CYS A 39 -31.67 6.17 20.78
N GLN A 40 -32.97 6.14 21.12
CA GLN A 40 -33.59 5.03 21.84
C GLN A 40 -34.50 4.18 20.94
N ASN A 41 -34.20 2.89 20.84
CA ASN A 41 -35.05 1.87 20.26
C ASN A 41 -36.05 1.36 21.31
N LYS A 42 -37.29 1.83 21.20
CA LYS A 42 -38.39 1.51 22.13
C LYS A 42 -38.80 0.03 22.15
N ARG A 43 -38.25 -0.81 21.26
CA ARG A 43 -38.54 -2.26 21.22
C ARG A 43 -37.63 -3.08 22.12
N LEU A 44 -36.53 -2.52 22.63
CA LEU A 44 -35.57 -3.24 23.47
C LEU A 44 -36.01 -3.24 24.93
N THR A 45 -36.09 -4.41 25.56
CA THR A 45 -36.36 -4.56 26.99
C THR A 45 -35.19 -5.27 27.68
N PRO A 46 -34.83 -4.90 28.93
CA PRO A 46 -35.50 -3.92 29.79
C PRO A 46 -35.18 -2.45 29.43
N HIS A 47 -36.07 -1.53 29.80
CA HIS A 47 -35.80 -0.09 29.74
C HIS A 47 -35.14 0.36 31.04
N ILE A 48 -33.93 0.90 30.95
CA ILE A 48 -33.19 1.46 32.09
C ILE A 48 -33.12 2.98 31.88
N ASP A 49 -33.60 3.73 32.87
CA ASP A 49 -33.64 5.19 32.77
C ASP A 49 -32.23 5.78 32.68
N GLY A 50 -32.07 6.76 31.80
CA GLY A 50 -30.77 7.35 31.49
C GLY A 50 -29.79 6.45 30.71
N ALA A 51 -30.14 5.19 30.38
CA ALA A 51 -29.28 4.21 29.71
C ALA A 51 -29.97 3.59 28.47
N PRO A 52 -29.99 4.31 27.32
CA PRO A 52 -30.71 3.88 26.15
C PRO A 52 -30.16 2.57 25.56
N ASN A 53 -31.03 1.77 24.94
CA ASN A 53 -30.68 0.52 24.21
C ASN A 53 -29.91 -0.53 25.02
N TYR A 54 -30.07 -0.54 26.35
CA TYR A 54 -29.55 -1.61 27.19
C TYR A 54 -30.13 -2.97 26.78
N ARG A 55 -29.27 -3.98 26.69
CA ARG A 55 -29.63 -5.37 26.35
C ARG A 55 -28.53 -6.36 26.73
N GLN A 56 -28.90 -7.63 26.81
CA GLN A 56 -28.02 -8.77 27.09
C GLN A 56 -27.97 -9.71 25.88
N ALA A 57 -26.80 -10.31 25.61
CA ALA A 57 -26.60 -11.29 24.54
C ALA A 57 -27.19 -12.66 24.93
N GLY A 58 -28.48 -12.88 24.64
CA GLY A 58 -29.19 -14.08 25.09
C GLY A 58 -29.11 -14.22 26.62
N SER A 59 -28.65 -15.38 27.10
CA SER A 59 -28.41 -15.64 28.53
C SER A 59 -26.93 -15.53 28.94
N LEU A 60 -26.09 -14.88 28.12
CA LEU A 60 -24.65 -14.76 28.34
C LEU A 60 -24.30 -13.51 29.13
N ARG A 61 -23.10 -13.47 29.73
CA ARG A 61 -22.61 -12.37 30.57
C ARG A 61 -22.12 -11.12 29.81
N VAL A 62 -22.72 -10.87 28.65
CA VAL A 62 -22.29 -9.83 27.72
C VAL A 62 -23.47 -8.90 27.45
N HIS A 63 -23.25 -7.61 27.68
CA HIS A 63 -24.28 -6.57 27.64
C HIS A 63 -23.89 -5.46 26.68
N GLY A 64 -24.88 -4.79 26.10
CA GLY A 64 -24.70 -3.64 25.23
C GLY A 64 -25.62 -2.50 25.63
N VAL A 65 -25.13 -1.26 25.56
CA VAL A 65 -25.90 -0.04 25.86
C VAL A 65 -25.47 1.09 24.91
N ALA A 66 -26.35 2.06 24.65
CA ALA A 66 -25.97 3.34 24.04
C ALA A 66 -25.23 4.22 25.04
N MET A 67 -24.78 5.41 24.65
CA MET A 67 -24.11 6.32 25.58
C MET A 67 -25.08 6.67 26.73
N PRO A 68 -24.78 6.30 27.98
CA PRO A 68 -25.67 6.60 29.10
C PRO A 68 -25.34 7.96 29.72
N THR A 69 -26.28 8.50 30.50
CA THR A 69 -26.02 9.54 31.50
C THR A 69 -25.27 8.96 32.70
N MET A 70 -24.69 9.82 33.56
CA MET A 70 -24.07 9.36 34.82
C MET A 70 -25.05 8.54 35.69
N GLU A 71 -26.30 9.00 35.80
CA GLU A 71 -27.36 8.27 36.51
C GLU A 71 -27.72 6.95 35.79
N GLY A 72 -27.74 6.96 34.46
CA GLY A 72 -27.93 5.76 33.65
C GLY A 72 -26.87 4.68 33.91
N ILE A 73 -25.60 5.07 34.07
CA ILE A 73 -24.52 4.12 34.42
C ILE A 73 -24.82 3.47 35.77
N VAL A 74 -25.19 4.28 36.77
CA VAL A 74 -25.58 3.80 38.11
C VAL A 74 -26.75 2.82 38.02
N ASN A 75 -27.78 3.15 37.23
CA ASN A 75 -28.96 2.32 37.06
C ASN A 75 -28.62 0.97 36.40
N VAL A 76 -27.72 0.95 35.41
CA VAL A 76 -27.22 -0.29 34.79
C VAL A 76 -26.42 -1.13 35.80
N LEU A 77 -25.50 -0.52 36.55
CA LEU A 77 -24.70 -1.23 37.56
C LEU A 77 -25.58 -1.83 38.66
N ASN A 78 -26.63 -1.11 39.09
CA ASN A 78 -27.61 -1.60 40.05
C ASN A 78 -28.42 -2.77 39.48
N HIS A 79 -28.85 -2.68 38.21
CA HIS A 79 -29.56 -3.74 37.52
C HIS A 79 -28.74 -5.04 37.43
N ILE A 80 -27.45 -4.93 37.11
CA ILE A 80 -26.51 -6.07 37.04
C ILE A 80 -26.17 -6.61 38.45
N GLY A 81 -26.23 -5.76 39.48
CA GLY A 81 -25.95 -6.13 40.87
C GLY A 81 -24.52 -5.85 41.31
N ALA A 82 -23.86 -4.85 40.71
CA ALA A 82 -22.45 -4.48 40.95
C ALA A 82 -22.21 -3.62 42.21
N GLN A 83 -23.24 -3.39 43.02
CA GLN A 83 -23.17 -2.67 44.28
C GLN A 83 -22.60 -3.54 45.42
N LYS A 84 -21.82 -2.93 46.34
CA LYS A 84 -21.26 -3.60 47.54
C LYS A 84 -22.30 -4.28 48.43
N LYS A 85 -23.52 -3.74 48.52
CA LYS A 85 -24.61 -4.27 49.36
C LYS A 85 -25.55 -5.24 48.61
N GLY A 86 -25.18 -5.69 47.40
CA GLY A 86 -25.98 -6.57 46.55
C GLY A 86 -25.29 -7.90 46.21
N LYS A 87 -25.47 -8.38 44.97
CA LYS A 87 -24.87 -9.63 44.47
C LYS A 87 -23.34 -9.60 44.39
N GLN A 88 -22.72 -8.42 44.53
CA GLN A 88 -21.27 -8.18 44.40
C GLN A 88 -20.71 -8.66 43.06
N THR A 89 -21.49 -8.51 41.99
CA THR A 89 -21.06 -8.86 40.63
C THR A 89 -19.99 -7.89 40.14
N ARG A 90 -18.89 -8.38 39.61
CA ARG A 90 -17.86 -7.54 38.97
C ARG A 90 -18.31 -7.17 37.56
N VAL A 91 -18.06 -5.93 37.15
CA VAL A 91 -18.38 -5.43 35.80
C VAL A 91 -17.12 -4.91 35.13
N LEU A 92 -16.87 -5.32 33.89
CA LEU A 92 -15.89 -4.71 33.01
C LEU A 92 -16.61 -3.91 31.93
N TRP A 93 -16.53 -2.59 32.01
CA TRP A 93 -17.21 -1.66 31.12
C TRP A 93 -16.28 -1.14 30.03
N HIS A 94 -16.61 -1.41 28.77
CA HIS A 94 -15.88 -0.95 27.59
C HIS A 94 -16.62 0.17 26.87
N SER A 95 -15.97 1.31 26.71
CA SER A 95 -16.36 2.33 25.74
C SER A 95 -15.62 2.10 24.42
N LEU A 96 -16.36 1.94 23.33
CA LEU A 96 -15.81 1.67 21.99
C LEU A 96 -15.64 2.94 21.13
N ARG A 97 -15.69 4.11 21.73
CA ARG A 97 -15.72 5.39 21.01
C ARG A 97 -14.34 5.96 20.75
N GLU A 98 -14.06 6.34 19.50
CA GLU A 98 -12.88 7.14 19.18
C GLU A 98 -13.12 8.66 19.32
N GLU A 99 -14.38 9.09 19.36
CA GLU A 99 -14.72 10.50 19.52
C GLU A 99 -14.53 10.94 20.99
N PRO A 100 -13.98 12.13 21.27
CA PRO A 100 -13.89 12.63 22.64
C PRO A 100 -15.29 12.97 23.19
N VAL A 101 -15.58 12.44 24.37
CA VAL A 101 -16.85 12.61 25.09
C VAL A 101 -16.59 13.36 26.40
N ILE A 102 -17.53 14.22 26.79
CA ILE A 102 -17.49 14.93 28.07
C ILE A 102 -18.86 14.90 28.73
N TYR A 103 -18.92 14.77 30.05
CA TYR A 103 -20.14 14.91 30.82
C TYR A 103 -20.26 16.33 31.35
N ILE A 104 -21.40 16.97 31.13
CA ILE A 104 -21.75 18.28 31.69
C ILE A 104 -23.06 18.12 32.44
N ASN A 105 -23.06 18.41 33.74
CA ASN A 105 -24.23 18.25 34.61
C ASN A 105 -24.83 16.82 34.54
N GLY A 106 -23.99 15.80 34.42
CA GLY A 106 -24.40 14.39 34.31
C GLY A 106 -24.88 13.94 32.92
N ARG A 107 -25.03 14.86 31.96
CA ARG A 107 -25.41 14.57 30.56
C ARG A 107 -24.17 14.40 29.67
N PRO A 108 -24.13 13.42 28.76
CA PRO A 108 -23.01 13.23 27.83
C PRO A 108 -23.11 14.14 26.59
N PHE A 109 -21.99 14.76 26.24
CA PHE A 109 -21.79 15.58 25.04
C PHE A 109 -20.58 15.09 24.24
N VAL A 110 -20.65 15.22 22.91
CA VAL A 110 -19.57 14.84 21.97
C VAL A 110 -19.14 16.04 21.11
N LEU A 111 -17.85 16.12 20.83
CA LEU A 111 -17.30 17.10 19.89
C LEU A 111 -17.70 16.78 18.43
N ARG A 112 -18.18 17.78 17.70
CA ARG A 112 -18.55 17.66 16.27
C ARG A 112 -17.99 18.82 15.45
N ASP A 113 -17.84 18.59 14.15
CA ASP A 113 -17.65 19.67 13.17
C ASP A 113 -18.96 20.43 12.98
N ALA A 114 -18.91 21.76 13.05
CA ALA A 114 -20.07 22.63 12.94
C ALA A 114 -20.74 22.57 11.55
N GLU A 115 -19.97 22.35 10.48
CA GLU A 115 -20.48 22.22 9.11
C GLU A 115 -21.08 20.81 8.86
N ARG A 116 -20.72 19.82 9.67
CA ARG A 116 -21.19 18.42 9.56
C ARG A 116 -21.59 17.84 10.93
N PRO A 117 -22.61 18.42 11.60
CA PRO A 117 -22.91 18.10 13.00
C PRO A 117 -23.43 16.67 13.22
N PHE A 118 -23.87 16.01 12.14
CA PHE A 118 -24.33 14.61 12.15
C PHE A 118 -23.22 13.59 11.84
N SER A 119 -22.03 14.03 11.40
CA SER A 119 -20.90 13.15 11.08
C SER A 119 -19.95 13.02 12.27
N ASN A 120 -19.44 11.82 12.55
CA ASN A 120 -18.42 11.60 13.59
C ASN A 120 -17.07 12.20 13.15
N LEU A 121 -16.28 12.67 14.11
CA LEU A 121 -14.88 13.01 13.87
C LEU A 121 -14.08 11.70 13.79
N GLU A 122 -13.41 11.47 12.66
CA GLU A 122 -12.69 10.23 12.40
C GLU A 122 -11.17 10.42 12.55
N TYR A 123 -10.57 9.68 13.49
CA TYR A 123 -9.11 9.63 13.67
C TYR A 123 -8.52 8.30 13.20
N THR A 124 -9.30 7.20 13.27
CA THR A 124 -8.96 5.84 12.84
C THR A 124 -7.61 5.32 13.36
N GLY A 125 -7.69 4.39 14.32
CA GLY A 125 -6.52 3.76 14.93
C GLY A 125 -5.94 4.53 16.12
N ILE A 126 -6.54 5.65 16.51
CA ILE A 126 -6.19 6.37 17.74
C ILE A 126 -6.26 5.42 18.94
N ASN A 127 -5.36 5.54 19.92
CA ASN A 127 -5.36 4.66 21.10
C ASN A 127 -6.10 5.30 22.29
N ARG A 128 -6.31 4.51 23.36
CA ARG A 128 -6.95 4.95 24.62
C ARG A 128 -6.35 6.24 25.18
N GLU A 129 -5.05 6.20 25.42
CA GLU A 129 -4.32 7.28 26.10
C GLU A 129 -4.53 8.64 25.38
N ARG A 130 -4.49 8.63 24.05
CA ARG A 130 -4.64 9.84 23.24
C ARG A 130 -6.07 10.37 23.24
N VAL A 131 -7.08 9.49 23.18
CA VAL A 131 -8.49 9.90 23.30
C VAL A 131 -8.75 10.50 24.68
N GLU A 132 -8.29 9.85 25.76
CA GLU A 132 -8.47 10.35 27.13
C GLU A 132 -7.72 11.68 27.36
N GLN A 133 -6.52 11.85 26.78
CA GLN A 133 -5.81 13.15 26.76
C GLN A 133 -6.58 14.23 26.00
N MET A 134 -7.25 13.90 24.90
CA MET A 134 -8.14 14.84 24.21
C MET A 134 -9.37 15.19 25.05
N GLU A 135 -9.97 14.23 25.75
CA GLU A 135 -11.11 14.46 26.65
C GLU A 135 -10.71 15.36 27.83
N PHE A 136 -9.51 15.17 28.39
CA PHE A 136 -8.97 16.05 29.43
C PHE A 136 -8.78 17.49 28.93
N ARG A 137 -8.12 17.69 27.78
CA ARG A 137 -7.95 19.02 27.19
C ARG A 137 -9.29 19.66 26.79
N LEU A 138 -10.25 18.86 26.34
CA LEU A 138 -11.61 19.32 26.05
C LEU A 138 -12.28 19.87 27.32
N LYS A 139 -12.13 19.19 28.46
CA LYS A 139 -12.59 19.70 29.76
C LYS A 139 -11.94 21.05 30.10
N GLU A 140 -10.63 21.18 29.93
CA GLU A 140 -9.92 22.45 30.16
C GLU A 140 -10.44 23.57 29.24
N ASP A 141 -10.61 23.29 27.95
CA ASP A 141 -11.13 24.25 26.98
C ASP A 141 -12.55 24.72 27.36
N ILE A 142 -13.42 23.81 27.81
CA ILE A 142 -14.78 24.12 28.25
C ILE A 142 -14.76 25.06 29.45
N LEU A 143 -13.94 24.76 30.47
CA LEU A 143 -13.84 25.61 31.67
C LEU A 143 -13.27 26.99 31.34
N GLN A 144 -12.27 27.05 30.45
CA GLN A 144 -11.70 28.31 29.97
C GLN A 144 -12.72 29.14 29.16
N GLU A 145 -13.43 28.53 28.21
CA GLU A 145 -14.49 29.22 27.44
C GLU A 145 -15.61 29.68 28.38
N ALA A 146 -16.06 28.84 29.30
CA ALA A 146 -17.12 29.18 30.23
C ALA A 146 -16.78 30.35 31.15
N SER A 147 -15.52 30.47 31.58
CA SER A 147 -15.05 31.62 32.37
C SER A 147 -15.23 32.96 31.64
N ARG A 148 -15.21 32.97 30.30
CA ARG A 148 -15.41 34.17 29.46
C ARG A 148 -16.88 34.53 29.30
N TYR A 149 -17.78 33.56 29.45
CA TYR A 149 -19.22 33.71 29.25
C TYR A 149 -20.03 33.52 30.54
N GLY A 150 -19.45 33.89 31.69
CA GLY A 150 -20.16 33.90 32.97
C GLY A 150 -20.51 32.51 33.50
N ASN A 151 -19.57 31.56 33.42
CA ASN A 151 -19.71 30.15 33.79
C ASN A 151 -20.78 29.42 32.97
N LYS A 152 -20.94 29.80 31.70
CA LYS A 152 -21.82 29.12 30.76
C LYS A 152 -21.07 28.67 29.52
N ILE A 153 -21.43 27.50 28.99
CA ILE A 153 -20.89 26.97 27.74
C ILE A 153 -22.02 26.79 26.72
N LEU A 154 -21.73 27.06 25.46
CA LEU A 154 -22.68 26.83 24.37
C LEU A 154 -22.63 25.35 23.94
N VAL A 155 -23.75 24.65 24.13
CA VAL A 155 -23.98 23.27 23.67
C VAL A 155 -25.07 23.25 22.60
N THR A 156 -25.12 22.18 21.83
CA THR A 156 -26.10 22.00 20.75
C THR A 156 -26.94 20.75 20.99
N ASP A 157 -28.26 20.91 21.05
CA ASP A 157 -29.22 19.82 21.13
C ASP A 157 -29.87 19.56 19.76
N GLU A 158 -30.25 18.30 19.53
CA GLU A 158 -30.95 17.88 18.31
C GLU A 158 -32.44 17.68 18.63
N LEU A 159 -33.31 18.46 17.98
CA LEU A 159 -34.75 18.34 18.13
C LEU A 159 -35.32 17.15 17.31
N PRO A 160 -36.56 16.69 17.60
CA PRO A 160 -37.16 15.56 16.86
C PRO A 160 -37.33 15.79 15.35
N ASN A 161 -37.34 17.05 14.90
CA ASN A 161 -37.38 17.43 13.48
C ASN A 161 -35.99 17.45 12.82
N GLY A 162 -34.92 17.08 13.53
CA GLY A 162 -33.53 17.11 13.06
C GLY A 162 -32.88 18.50 13.09
N GLN A 163 -33.55 19.51 13.65
CA GLN A 163 -32.98 20.85 13.79
C GLN A 163 -31.98 20.88 14.95
N MET A 164 -30.82 21.50 14.70
CA MET A 164 -29.82 21.80 15.72
C MET A 164 -30.21 23.09 16.44
N VAL A 165 -30.19 23.08 17.77
CA VAL A 165 -30.51 24.24 18.61
C VAL A 165 -29.40 24.45 19.61
N ASP A 166 -28.78 25.63 19.56
CA ASP A 166 -27.76 26.03 20.50
C ASP A 166 -28.39 26.56 21.80
N GLN A 167 -27.81 26.14 22.93
CA GLN A 167 -28.30 26.46 24.27
C GLN A 167 -27.11 26.74 25.20
N TRP A 168 -27.30 27.69 26.11
CA TRP A 168 -26.32 28.00 27.15
C TRP A 168 -26.53 27.08 28.36
N GLU A 169 -25.56 26.22 28.62
CA GLU A 169 -25.53 25.35 29.80
C GLU A 169 -24.64 25.96 30.88
N SER A 170 -25.11 25.94 32.13
CA SER A 170 -24.30 26.43 33.27
C SER A 170 -23.29 25.37 33.67
N VAL A 171 -22.03 25.75 33.84
CA VAL A 171 -20.94 24.82 34.15
C VAL A 171 -20.11 25.28 35.33
N MET A 172 -19.76 24.34 36.19
CA MET A 172 -18.84 24.49 37.30
C MET A 172 -17.73 23.44 37.17
N SER A 173 -16.60 23.65 37.85
CA SER A 173 -15.45 22.74 37.73
C SER A 173 -15.75 21.29 38.13
N ASP A 174 -16.72 21.07 39.01
CA ASP A 174 -17.17 19.76 39.50
C ASP A 174 -18.28 19.14 38.63
N THR A 175 -18.93 19.92 37.76
CA THR A 175 -20.01 19.43 36.90
C THR A 175 -19.55 19.02 35.50
N VAL A 176 -18.31 19.34 35.13
CA VAL A 176 -17.66 18.90 33.88
C VAL A 176 -16.71 17.75 34.18
N LYS A 177 -17.01 16.55 33.68
CA LYS A 177 -16.24 15.32 33.95
C LYS A 177 -15.88 14.56 32.68
N THR A 178 -14.66 14.02 32.62
CA THR A 178 -14.30 13.04 31.58
C THR A 178 -14.94 11.69 31.89
N PRO A 179 -15.11 10.80 30.89
CA PRO A 179 -15.59 9.45 31.14
C PRO A 179 -14.77 8.70 32.20
N LEU A 180 -13.44 8.83 32.17
CA LEU A 180 -12.55 8.21 33.16
C LEU A 180 -12.88 8.70 34.58
N GLU A 181 -12.99 10.01 34.79
CA GLU A 181 -13.32 10.61 36.09
C GLU A 181 -14.68 10.11 36.61
N VAL A 182 -15.68 9.91 35.73
CA VAL A 182 -16.99 9.37 36.10
C VAL A 182 -16.86 7.94 36.65
N TYR A 183 -16.12 7.05 35.99
CA TYR A 183 -15.96 5.67 36.46
C TYR A 183 -15.08 5.57 37.71
N GLU A 184 -14.03 6.39 37.83
CA GLU A 184 -13.23 6.50 39.04
C GLU A 184 -14.10 6.92 40.24
N GLU A 185 -14.96 7.92 40.07
CA GLU A 185 -15.88 8.34 41.12
C GLU A 185 -16.84 7.20 41.55
N LEU A 186 -17.38 6.45 40.59
CA LEU A 186 -18.24 5.29 40.89
C LEU A 186 -17.49 4.18 41.64
N GLN A 187 -16.22 3.94 41.32
CA GLN A 187 -15.37 3.01 42.07
C GLN A 187 -15.18 3.48 43.52
N HIS A 188 -14.94 4.77 43.74
CA HIS A 188 -14.84 5.36 45.09
C HIS A 188 -16.16 5.25 45.87
N GLN A 189 -17.30 5.42 45.20
CA GLN A 189 -18.64 5.20 45.76
C GLN A 189 -18.91 3.71 46.08
N GLY A 190 -18.04 2.81 45.63
CA GLY A 190 -18.06 1.40 45.98
C GLY A 190 -18.75 0.48 44.96
N TYR A 191 -18.93 0.93 43.73
CA TYR A 191 -19.33 0.03 42.64
C TYR A 191 -18.14 -0.83 42.17
N LEU A 192 -18.41 -2.10 41.88
CA LEU A 192 -17.42 -3.06 41.38
C LEU A 192 -17.29 -2.99 39.86
N VAL A 193 -16.94 -1.82 39.33
CA VAL A 193 -16.79 -1.57 37.89
C VAL A 193 -15.34 -1.27 37.54
N ASP A 194 -14.80 -1.93 36.52
CA ASP A 194 -13.54 -1.60 35.85
C ASP A 194 -13.85 -0.96 34.50
N TYR A 195 -13.18 0.14 34.15
CA TYR A 195 -13.46 0.90 32.92
C TYR A 195 -12.29 0.80 31.93
N GLU A 196 -12.65 0.47 30.69
CA GLU A 196 -11.72 0.36 29.58
C GLU A 196 -12.21 1.17 28.37
N ARG A 197 -11.30 1.87 27.71
CA ARG A 197 -11.56 2.58 26.46
C ARG A 197 -10.86 1.87 25.31
N VAL A 198 -11.61 1.33 24.36
CA VAL A 198 -11.08 0.70 23.13
C VAL A 198 -11.65 1.45 21.92
N PRO A 199 -11.01 2.55 21.49
CA PRO A 199 -11.56 3.42 20.43
C PRO A 199 -11.62 2.71 19.07
N ILE A 200 -12.84 2.47 18.58
CA ILE A 200 -13.09 1.89 17.25
C ILE A 200 -13.80 2.94 16.38
N THR A 201 -13.35 3.08 15.14
CA THR A 201 -13.97 3.98 14.16
C THR A 201 -15.39 3.57 13.84
N ASP A 202 -16.28 4.55 13.81
CA ASP A 202 -17.70 4.30 13.54
C ASP A 202 -17.91 3.76 12.12
N GLU A 203 -18.88 2.84 11.98
CA GLU A 203 -19.27 2.20 10.72
C GLU A 203 -18.19 1.40 9.96
N LYS A 204 -16.90 1.49 10.33
CA LYS A 204 -15.79 0.70 9.77
C LYS A 204 -15.62 -0.66 10.46
N ALA A 205 -14.87 -1.56 9.84
CA ALA A 205 -14.42 -2.79 10.50
C ALA A 205 -13.35 -2.47 11.58
N PRO A 206 -13.39 -3.11 12.77
CA PRO A 206 -12.32 -2.97 13.76
C PRO A 206 -10.96 -3.36 13.15
N LYS A 207 -9.91 -2.64 13.54
CA LYS A 207 -8.53 -2.98 13.18
C LYS A 207 -8.08 -4.18 13.99
N GLU A 208 -7.08 -4.89 13.49
CA GLU A 208 -6.56 -6.11 14.13
C GLU A 208 -6.09 -5.86 15.57
N GLY A 209 -5.45 -4.71 15.82
CA GLY A 209 -5.05 -4.29 17.16
C GLY A 209 -6.24 -4.06 18.12
N ASP A 210 -7.43 -3.72 17.61
CA ASP A 210 -8.64 -3.58 18.44
C ASP A 210 -9.08 -4.95 18.98
N PHE A 211 -8.97 -6.01 18.16
CA PHE A 211 -9.21 -7.38 18.62
C PHE A 211 -8.19 -7.79 19.68
N ASP A 212 -6.91 -7.48 19.48
CA ASP A 212 -5.84 -7.79 20.43
C ASP A 212 -6.08 -7.10 21.80
N ASN A 213 -6.44 -5.82 21.80
CA ASN A 213 -6.77 -5.07 23.00
C ASN A 213 -7.97 -5.67 23.74
N LEU A 214 -9.04 -6.00 23.01
CA LEU A 214 -10.24 -6.62 23.60
C LEU A 214 -9.93 -8.01 24.18
N VAL A 215 -9.20 -8.86 23.45
CA VAL A 215 -8.81 -10.19 23.95
C VAL A 215 -7.96 -10.07 25.20
N HIS A 216 -6.97 -9.17 25.20
CA HIS A 216 -6.08 -8.95 26.33
C HIS A 216 -6.88 -8.58 27.59
N ARG A 217 -7.76 -7.56 27.51
CA ARG A 217 -8.54 -7.11 28.67
C ARG A 217 -9.59 -8.12 29.13
N ILE A 218 -10.29 -8.78 28.20
CA ILE A 218 -11.28 -9.83 28.54
C ILE A 218 -10.60 -11.06 29.15
N SER A 219 -9.36 -11.37 28.77
CA SER A 219 -8.62 -12.53 29.30
C SER A 219 -8.16 -12.33 30.75
N GLN A 220 -8.02 -11.08 31.22
CA GLN A 220 -7.55 -10.75 32.56
C GLN A 220 -8.64 -10.85 33.64
N VAL A 221 -9.92 -10.83 33.25
CA VAL A 221 -11.04 -10.92 34.20
C VAL A 221 -11.49 -12.37 34.42
N ASP A 222 -12.10 -12.61 35.58
CA ASP A 222 -12.69 -13.91 35.92
C ASP A 222 -13.89 -14.25 35.03
N MET A 223 -14.32 -15.51 35.06
CA MET A 223 -15.45 -15.98 34.24
C MET A 223 -16.81 -15.45 34.74
N GLU A 224 -16.88 -14.95 35.97
CA GLU A 224 -18.08 -14.45 36.64
C GLU A 224 -18.33 -12.95 36.40
N THR A 225 -17.34 -12.26 35.83
CA THR A 225 -17.39 -10.83 35.50
C THR A 225 -18.34 -10.59 34.33
N GLU A 226 -19.26 -9.64 34.51
CA GLU A 226 -20.19 -9.19 33.47
C GLU A 226 -19.50 -8.14 32.59
N ILE A 227 -19.63 -8.26 31.27
CA ILE A 227 -18.93 -7.39 30.31
C ILE A 227 -19.94 -6.48 29.64
N VAL A 228 -19.77 -5.17 29.76
CA VAL A 228 -20.66 -4.16 29.17
C VAL A 228 -19.94 -3.43 28.05
N PHE A 229 -20.61 -3.21 26.91
CA PHE A 229 -20.10 -2.43 25.79
C PHE A 229 -21.00 -1.22 25.50
N ASN A 230 -20.41 -0.04 25.30
CA ASN A 230 -21.13 1.13 24.81
C ASN A 230 -20.45 1.82 23.63
N CYS A 231 -21.26 2.44 22.78
CA CYS A 231 -20.85 3.39 21.76
C CYS A 231 -21.85 4.55 21.74
N GLN A 232 -21.91 5.37 20.67
CA GLN A 232 -22.89 6.47 20.61
C GLN A 232 -24.33 5.94 20.74
N MET A 233 -24.80 5.13 19.78
CA MET A 233 -26.18 4.63 19.74
C MET A 233 -26.34 3.22 20.32
N GLY A 234 -25.25 2.59 20.76
CA GLY A 234 -25.30 1.19 21.21
C GLY A 234 -25.55 0.20 20.05
N ARG A 235 -25.32 0.60 18.79
CA ARG A 235 -25.68 -0.14 17.57
C ARG A 235 -24.47 -0.90 16.98
N GLY A 236 -23.77 -0.34 15.99
CA GLY A 236 -22.74 -1.07 15.21
C GLY A 236 -21.52 -1.49 16.03
N ARG A 237 -20.78 -0.53 16.61
CA ARG A 237 -19.58 -0.77 17.44
C ARG A 237 -19.89 -1.67 18.65
N THR A 238 -20.91 -1.32 19.44
CA THR A 238 -21.36 -2.12 20.60
C THR A 238 -21.66 -3.56 20.23
N THR A 239 -22.47 -3.81 19.19
CA THR A 239 -22.80 -5.18 18.79
C THR A 239 -21.56 -5.95 18.35
N THR A 240 -20.62 -5.28 17.68
CA THR A 240 -19.34 -5.88 17.29
C THR A 240 -18.51 -6.29 18.51
N GLY A 241 -18.39 -5.42 19.52
CA GLY A 241 -17.73 -5.75 20.79
C GLY A 241 -18.41 -6.91 21.52
N MET A 242 -19.75 -6.94 21.54
CA MET A 242 -20.52 -8.05 22.11
C MET A 242 -20.24 -9.38 21.39
N VAL A 243 -20.17 -9.39 20.06
CA VAL A 243 -19.85 -10.57 19.26
C VAL A 243 -18.42 -11.06 19.56
N ILE A 244 -17.43 -10.17 19.56
CA ILE A 244 -16.02 -10.49 19.87
C ILE A 244 -15.92 -11.08 21.28
N SER A 245 -16.51 -10.42 22.27
CA SER A 245 -16.50 -10.87 23.66
C SER A 245 -17.18 -12.22 23.84
N THR A 246 -18.30 -12.44 23.15
CA THR A 246 -19.01 -13.73 23.16
C THR A 246 -18.18 -14.85 22.55
N LEU A 247 -17.47 -14.61 21.45
CA LEU A 247 -16.56 -15.61 20.85
C LEU A 247 -15.44 -16.00 21.81
N VAL A 248 -14.83 -15.01 22.48
CA VAL A 248 -13.80 -15.24 23.50
C VAL A 248 -14.36 -16.00 24.69
N TYR A 249 -15.53 -15.61 25.20
CA TYR A 249 -16.21 -16.26 26.33
C TYR A 249 -16.55 -17.72 26.04
N LEU A 250 -17.19 -18.01 24.89
CA LEU A 250 -17.53 -19.38 24.47
C LEU A 250 -16.30 -20.27 24.35
N ASN A 251 -15.19 -19.72 23.89
CA ASN A 251 -13.92 -20.44 23.83
C ASN A 251 -13.36 -20.73 25.24
N ARG A 252 -13.40 -19.76 26.17
CA ARG A 252 -12.93 -19.95 27.57
C ARG A 252 -13.71 -21.05 28.30
N ILE A 253 -15.04 -21.14 28.12
CA ILE A 253 -15.86 -22.22 28.72
C ILE A 253 -15.82 -23.54 27.94
N GLY A 254 -15.16 -23.61 26.79
CA GLY A 254 -15.13 -24.80 25.94
C GLY A 254 -16.46 -25.14 25.25
N ALA A 255 -17.36 -24.18 25.16
CA ALA A 255 -18.66 -24.32 24.48
C ALA A 255 -18.65 -23.71 23.06
N SER A 256 -17.47 -23.59 22.44
CA SER A 256 -17.33 -23.02 21.11
C SER A 256 -17.93 -23.87 19.99
N GLY A 257 -18.12 -25.17 20.23
CA GLY A 257 -18.70 -26.10 19.24
C GLY A 257 -17.76 -26.44 18.08
N ILE A 258 -16.51 -25.99 18.10
CA ILE A 258 -15.45 -26.44 17.18
C ILE A 258 -14.63 -27.51 17.92
N PRO A 259 -14.52 -28.75 17.39
CA PRO A 259 -13.78 -29.83 18.05
C PRO A 259 -12.33 -29.41 18.36
N ARG A 260 -11.90 -29.55 19.63
CA ARG A 260 -10.56 -29.19 20.13
C ARG A 260 -9.47 -30.20 19.72
N THR A 261 -9.54 -30.75 18.53
CA THR A 261 -8.66 -31.86 18.15
C THR A 261 -7.58 -31.39 17.18
N SER A 262 -6.33 -31.75 17.47
CA SER A 262 -5.18 -31.73 16.56
C SER A 262 -5.32 -32.67 15.36
N SER A 263 -6.51 -33.22 15.13
CA SER A 263 -6.85 -33.98 13.93
C SER A 263 -7.52 -33.09 12.91
N ILE A 264 -6.84 -32.97 11.77
CA ILE A 264 -7.35 -32.75 10.42
C ILE A 264 -8.87 -32.98 10.32
N GLY A 265 -9.61 -31.91 10.02
CA GLY A 265 -10.72 -31.91 9.04
C GLY A 265 -11.91 -32.85 9.23
N LYS A 266 -12.17 -33.43 10.40
CA LYS A 266 -13.38 -34.24 10.61
C LYS A 266 -14.60 -33.38 10.93
N VAL A 267 -15.40 -33.12 9.90
CA VAL A 267 -16.76 -32.57 10.00
C VAL A 267 -17.63 -33.54 10.80
N PHE A 268 -18.11 -33.12 11.98
CA PHE A 268 -19.19 -33.83 12.68
C PHE A 268 -20.51 -33.52 11.98
N TYR A 269 -21.20 -34.57 11.53
CA TYR A 269 -22.59 -34.50 11.06
C TYR A 269 -23.47 -33.88 12.15
N ALA A 270 -24.12 -32.77 11.83
CA ALA A 270 -25.25 -32.27 12.60
C ALA A 270 -26.35 -31.88 11.61
N GLY A 271 -27.41 -32.69 11.58
CA GLY A 271 -28.74 -32.36 11.05
C GLY A 271 -28.80 -32.01 9.58
N ASN A 272 -29.18 -32.98 8.75
CA ASN A 272 -29.88 -32.70 7.51
C ASN A 272 -31.23 -32.06 7.86
N ASP A 273 -31.31 -30.74 7.95
CA ASP A 273 -32.57 -30.03 7.70
C ASP A 273 -32.76 -30.01 6.17
N LEU A 274 -33.28 -31.14 5.68
CA LEU A 274 -33.58 -31.44 4.27
C LEU A 274 -34.95 -30.88 3.87
N ASP A 275 -35.27 -29.63 4.19
CA ASP A 275 -36.44 -28.97 3.64
C ASP A 275 -36.07 -27.54 3.22
N ASP A 276 -36.31 -27.27 1.93
CA ASP A 276 -36.15 -25.99 1.22
C ASP A 276 -34.79 -25.71 0.55
N TYR A 277 -34.42 -26.54 -0.43
CA TYR A 277 -33.33 -26.26 -1.38
C TYR A 277 -33.87 -25.63 -2.67
N SER A 278 -34.17 -24.33 -2.60
CA SER A 278 -34.24 -23.46 -3.78
C SER A 278 -33.00 -22.55 -3.80
N PRO A 279 -32.11 -22.60 -4.80
CA PRO A 279 -30.98 -21.69 -4.90
C PRO A 279 -31.48 -20.33 -5.43
N SER A 280 -32.25 -19.61 -4.62
CA SER A 280 -32.58 -18.22 -4.88
C SER A 280 -31.43 -17.33 -4.39
N SER A 281 -31.06 -16.32 -5.18
CA SER A 281 -29.93 -15.44 -4.86
C SER A 281 -30.15 -14.66 -3.55
N GLU A 282 -31.40 -14.40 -3.15
CA GLU A 282 -31.72 -13.65 -1.93
C GLU A 282 -31.49 -14.46 -0.64
N GLU A 283 -31.82 -15.74 -0.61
CA GLU A 283 -31.56 -16.58 0.57
C GLU A 283 -30.07 -16.86 0.80
N ALA A 284 -29.31 -17.04 -0.29
CA ALA A 284 -27.85 -17.19 -0.21
C ALA A 284 -27.18 -15.92 0.34
N ILE A 285 -27.71 -14.74 -0.01
CA ILE A 285 -27.28 -13.45 0.51
C ILE A 285 -27.55 -13.35 2.03
N LEU A 286 -28.73 -13.79 2.50
CA LEU A 286 -29.06 -13.80 3.94
C LEU A 286 -28.18 -14.76 4.74
N ARG A 287 -27.76 -15.88 4.12
CA ARG A 287 -26.74 -16.80 4.68
C ARG A 287 -25.32 -16.25 4.65
N GLY A 288 -25.11 -15.05 4.10
CA GLY A 288 -23.81 -14.39 4.00
C GLY A 288 -22.87 -15.04 2.98
N GLU A 289 -23.40 -15.74 1.98
CA GLU A 289 -22.62 -16.45 0.94
C GLU A 289 -22.15 -15.46 -0.14
N TYR A 290 -21.35 -14.46 0.23
CA TYR A 290 -20.69 -13.55 -0.73
C TYR A 290 -19.44 -14.18 -1.32
N ALA A 291 -19.06 -13.82 -2.55
CA ALA A 291 -17.85 -14.34 -3.20
C ALA A 291 -16.59 -14.21 -2.32
N VAL A 292 -16.41 -13.04 -1.69
CA VAL A 292 -15.29 -12.78 -0.75
C VAL A 292 -15.31 -13.71 0.47
N ILE A 293 -16.50 -14.06 0.99
CA ILE A 293 -16.65 -14.95 2.16
C ILE A 293 -16.47 -16.41 1.76
N ARG A 294 -16.98 -16.83 0.58
CA ARG A 294 -16.72 -18.17 0.04
C ARG A 294 -15.24 -18.41 -0.17
N SER A 295 -14.54 -17.44 -0.77
CA SER A 295 -13.08 -17.47 -0.94
C SER A 295 -12.33 -17.52 0.40
N LEU A 296 -12.76 -16.72 1.39
CA LEU A 296 -12.18 -16.77 2.74
C LEU A 296 -12.27 -18.16 3.34
N VAL A 297 -13.48 -18.71 3.41
CA VAL A 297 -13.77 -19.98 4.08
C VAL A 297 -13.01 -21.13 3.42
N ARG A 298 -12.83 -21.09 2.10
CA ARG A 298 -12.06 -22.08 1.35
C ARG A 298 -10.57 -22.07 1.72
N VAL A 299 -9.99 -20.88 1.72
CA VAL A 299 -8.56 -20.68 1.98
C VAL A 299 -8.22 -20.89 3.46
N LEU A 300 -9.15 -20.56 4.35
CA LEU A 300 -8.96 -20.63 5.80
C LEU A 300 -9.23 -22.04 6.34
N GLU A 301 -8.21 -22.64 6.96
CA GLU A 301 -8.35 -23.90 7.71
C GLU A 301 -9.32 -23.72 8.88
N GLY A 302 -10.41 -24.52 8.93
CA GLY A 302 -11.50 -24.33 9.89
C GLY A 302 -12.45 -23.16 9.59
N GLY A 303 -12.39 -22.62 8.37
CA GLY A 303 -13.20 -21.47 7.96
C GLY A 303 -14.71 -21.72 7.99
N VAL A 304 -15.15 -22.95 7.68
CA VAL A 304 -16.58 -23.32 7.65
C VAL A 304 -17.16 -23.30 9.07
N GLU A 305 -16.47 -23.95 10.00
CA GLU A 305 -16.83 -23.99 11.41
C GLU A 305 -16.76 -22.60 12.05
N GLY A 306 -15.70 -21.84 11.72
CA GLY A 306 -15.52 -20.46 12.16
C GLY A 306 -16.68 -19.56 11.71
N LYS A 307 -17.06 -19.62 10.43
CA LYS A 307 -18.23 -18.89 9.90
C LYS A 307 -19.51 -19.28 10.63
N ARG A 308 -19.79 -20.59 10.77
CA ARG A 308 -20.98 -21.08 11.45
C ARG A 308 -21.05 -20.61 12.91
N GLN A 309 -19.91 -20.56 13.60
CA GLN A 309 -19.85 -20.04 14.96
C GLN A 309 -20.15 -18.55 15.01
N VAL A 310 -19.55 -17.76 14.10
CA VAL A 310 -19.81 -16.32 13.99
C VAL A 310 -21.27 -16.04 13.70
N ASP A 311 -21.89 -16.76 12.77
CA ASP A 311 -23.32 -16.61 12.45
C ASP A 311 -24.19 -16.80 13.70
N LYS A 312 -23.97 -17.89 14.44
CA LYS A 312 -24.70 -18.17 15.70
C LYS A 312 -24.48 -17.09 16.76
N VAL A 313 -23.29 -16.52 16.84
CA VAL A 313 -22.99 -15.46 17.83
C VAL A 313 -23.59 -14.12 17.40
N ILE A 314 -23.58 -13.79 16.10
CA ILE A 314 -24.27 -12.61 15.57
C ILE A 314 -25.76 -12.69 15.91
N ASP A 315 -26.38 -13.87 15.73
CA ASP A 315 -27.80 -14.07 16.04
C ASP A 315 -28.10 -13.94 17.54
N LYS A 316 -27.15 -14.27 18.43
CA LYS A 316 -27.31 -14.02 19.88
C LYS A 316 -27.19 -12.54 20.27
N CYS A 317 -26.59 -11.72 19.40
CA CYS A 317 -26.32 -10.30 19.62
C CYS A 317 -27.23 -9.39 18.77
N ASP A 318 -28.21 -9.95 18.08
CA ASP A 318 -28.96 -9.30 16.99
C ASP A 318 -30.00 -8.26 17.44
N SER A 319 -30.42 -8.31 18.71
CA SER A 319 -31.47 -7.49 19.33
C SER A 319 -31.53 -6.03 18.86
N MET A 320 -30.39 -5.35 18.67
CA MET A 320 -30.33 -3.99 18.12
C MET A 320 -30.06 -3.95 16.60
N GLN A 321 -29.14 -4.79 16.10
CA GLN A 321 -28.79 -4.88 14.70
C GLN A 321 -28.13 -6.24 14.42
N ASN A 322 -28.66 -7.00 13.46
CA ASN A 322 -27.96 -8.16 12.91
C ASN A 322 -26.99 -7.70 11.80
N LEU A 323 -25.72 -8.09 11.90
CA LEU A 323 -24.68 -7.71 10.92
C LEU A 323 -24.99 -8.26 9.53
N ARG A 324 -25.47 -9.51 9.41
CA ARG A 324 -25.75 -10.15 8.12
C ARG A 324 -26.93 -9.49 7.40
N GLU A 325 -27.98 -9.17 8.15
CA GLU A 325 -29.14 -8.44 7.62
C GLU A 325 -28.79 -7.01 7.20
N ALA A 326 -27.91 -6.34 7.95
CA ALA A 326 -27.43 -5.01 7.60
C ALA A 326 -26.65 -5.01 6.28
N ILE A 327 -25.77 -5.99 6.06
CA ILE A 327 -25.05 -6.15 4.78
C ILE A 327 -26.05 -6.34 3.63
N ALA A 328 -27.04 -7.22 3.79
CA ALA A 328 -28.09 -7.45 2.80
C ALA A 328 -28.90 -6.17 2.51
N THR A 329 -29.21 -5.39 3.55
CA THR A 329 -29.94 -4.12 3.43
C THR A 329 -29.13 -3.08 2.63
N TYR A 330 -27.85 -2.87 2.94
CA TYR A 330 -27.01 -1.93 2.20
C TYR A 330 -26.77 -2.37 0.75
N ARG A 331 -26.64 -3.68 0.50
CA ARG A 331 -26.60 -4.23 -0.86
C ARG A 331 -27.86 -3.85 -1.64
N ASN A 332 -29.04 -4.14 -1.09
CA ASN A 332 -30.32 -3.87 -1.76
C ASN A 332 -30.57 -2.37 -1.93
N SER A 333 -30.18 -1.54 -0.95
CA SER A 333 -30.17 -0.08 -1.08
C SER A 333 -29.31 0.33 -2.27
N THR A 334 -28.05 -0.11 -2.33
CA THR A 334 -27.09 0.25 -3.39
C THR A 334 -27.61 -0.08 -4.79
N LEU A 335 -28.28 -1.24 -4.95
CA LEU A 335 -28.86 -1.66 -6.23
C LEU A 335 -30.09 -0.83 -6.66
N ARG A 336 -30.83 -0.27 -5.70
CA ARG A 336 -32.07 0.48 -5.95
C ARG A 336 -31.90 2.00 -5.88
N GLN A 337 -30.77 2.51 -5.35
CA GLN A 337 -30.53 3.95 -5.21
C GLN A 337 -30.25 4.60 -6.57
N PRO A 338 -31.10 5.53 -7.05
CA PRO A 338 -30.87 6.26 -8.29
C PRO A 338 -29.87 7.42 -8.12
N ASP A 339 -29.77 7.97 -6.91
CA ASP A 339 -28.86 9.07 -6.58
C ASP A 339 -27.43 8.56 -6.40
N GLU A 340 -26.49 9.11 -7.17
CA GLU A 340 -25.11 8.62 -7.23
C GLU A 340 -24.36 8.76 -5.91
N MET A 341 -24.54 9.88 -5.20
CA MET A 341 -23.88 10.12 -3.91
C MET A 341 -24.40 9.15 -2.83
N LYS A 342 -25.72 8.95 -2.75
CA LYS A 342 -26.33 8.00 -1.80
C LYS A 342 -25.97 6.55 -2.15
N ARG A 343 -25.84 6.23 -3.44
CA ARG A 343 -25.38 4.92 -3.90
C ARG A 343 -23.92 4.68 -3.50
N GLU A 344 -23.04 5.66 -3.70
CA GLU A 344 -21.63 5.58 -3.28
C GLU A 344 -21.50 5.42 -1.76
N ALA A 345 -22.27 6.18 -0.98
CA ALA A 345 -22.32 6.04 0.48
C ALA A 345 -22.83 4.65 0.93
N SER A 346 -23.92 4.17 0.32
CA SER A 346 -24.46 2.83 0.60
C SER A 346 -23.47 1.71 0.25
N LEU A 347 -22.74 1.86 -0.86
CA LEU A 347 -21.70 0.94 -1.29
C LEU A 347 -20.53 0.93 -0.30
N SER A 348 -20.13 2.10 0.20
CA SER A 348 -19.10 2.23 1.23
C SER A 348 -19.49 1.48 2.52
N PHE A 349 -20.71 1.65 3.01
CA PHE A 349 -21.21 0.90 4.17
C PHE A 349 -21.29 -0.61 3.92
N PHE A 350 -21.77 -1.03 2.74
CA PHE A 350 -21.77 -2.44 2.34
C PHE A 350 -20.38 -3.06 2.42
N VAL A 351 -19.37 -2.36 1.88
CA VAL A 351 -17.97 -2.81 1.90
C VAL A 351 -17.44 -2.93 3.33
N GLU A 352 -17.61 -1.89 4.16
CA GLU A 352 -17.11 -1.90 5.54
C GLU A 352 -17.77 -2.98 6.42
N TYR A 353 -19.07 -3.21 6.24
CA TYR A 353 -19.79 -4.23 7.01
C TYR A 353 -19.44 -5.65 6.57
N LEU A 354 -19.27 -5.87 5.26
CA LEU A 354 -18.84 -7.16 4.74
C LEU A 354 -17.38 -7.47 5.15
N GLU A 355 -16.53 -6.45 5.21
CA GLU A 355 -15.17 -6.57 5.76
C GLU A 355 -15.18 -6.86 7.27
N ARG A 356 -16.09 -6.23 8.03
CA ARG A 356 -16.28 -6.54 9.46
C ARG A 356 -16.64 -8.00 9.66
N TYR A 357 -17.58 -8.52 8.86
CA TYR A 357 -17.97 -9.93 8.91
C TYR A 357 -16.81 -10.86 8.53
N TYR A 358 -16.04 -10.50 7.51
CA TYR A 358 -14.81 -11.20 7.12
C TYR A 358 -13.82 -11.33 8.30
N PHE A 359 -13.51 -10.23 8.98
CA PHE A 359 -12.58 -10.24 10.12
C PHE A 359 -13.11 -11.05 11.31
N LEU A 360 -14.42 -11.02 11.58
CA LEU A 360 -15.02 -11.84 12.64
C LEU A 360 -14.83 -13.35 12.38
N ILE A 361 -14.94 -13.80 11.13
CA ILE A 361 -14.68 -15.20 10.74
C ILE A 361 -13.20 -15.55 10.97
N CYS A 362 -12.28 -14.70 10.50
CA CYS A 362 -10.84 -14.86 10.77
C CYS A 362 -10.55 -14.93 12.27
N PHE A 363 -11.16 -14.03 13.05
CA PHE A 363 -10.98 -13.94 14.49
C PHE A 363 -11.50 -15.18 15.22
N ALA A 364 -12.67 -15.71 14.83
CA ALA A 364 -13.18 -16.95 15.38
C ALA A 364 -12.18 -18.10 15.21
N VAL A 365 -11.64 -18.29 14.00
CA VAL A 365 -10.63 -19.33 13.73
C VAL A 365 -9.33 -19.07 14.51
N TYR A 366 -8.89 -17.81 14.61
CA TYR A 366 -7.73 -17.41 15.40
C TYR A 366 -7.86 -17.86 16.87
N VAL A 367 -8.99 -17.53 17.52
CA VAL A 367 -9.24 -17.84 18.94
C VAL A 367 -9.10 -19.35 19.22
N HIS A 368 -9.52 -20.22 18.29
CA HIS A 368 -9.35 -21.67 18.41
C HIS A 368 -7.92 -22.14 18.17
N SER A 369 -7.26 -21.58 17.16
CA SER A 369 -5.89 -21.96 16.81
C SER A 369 -4.89 -21.66 17.92
N VAL A 370 -5.06 -20.53 18.61
CA VAL A 370 -4.17 -20.09 19.69
C VAL A 370 -4.44 -20.82 21.01
N SER A 371 -5.68 -21.15 21.32
CA SER A 371 -6.04 -21.90 22.54
C SER A 371 -5.53 -23.35 22.54
N SER A 372 -5.37 -23.94 21.35
CA SER A 372 -4.74 -25.26 21.18
C SER A 372 -3.26 -25.28 21.57
N ALA A 373 -2.59 -24.12 21.53
CA ALA A 373 -1.18 -23.95 21.91
C ALA A 373 -0.99 -23.53 23.39
N HIS A 374 -2.05 -23.05 24.07
CA HIS A 374 -1.98 -22.59 25.46
C HIS A 374 -1.77 -23.72 26.50
N GLN A 375 -1.75 -24.98 26.07
CA GLN A 375 -1.28 -26.08 26.90
C GLN A 375 0.27 -26.22 26.89
N ALA A 376 1.01 -25.42 26.09
CA ALA A 376 2.46 -25.59 25.92
C ALA A 376 3.36 -24.39 26.30
N THR A 377 3.01 -23.11 26.08
CA THR A 377 3.90 -21.98 26.47
C THR A 377 3.16 -20.63 26.62
N SER A 378 3.65 -19.77 27.52
CA SER A 378 3.09 -18.48 27.94
C SER A 378 3.34 -17.29 27.00
N SER A 379 3.46 -17.50 25.68
CA SER A 379 3.53 -16.41 24.69
C SER A 379 2.64 -16.72 23.48
N GLY A 380 1.34 -16.42 23.60
CA GLY A 380 0.40 -16.55 22.50
C GLY A 380 0.68 -15.53 21.39
N VAL A 381 0.54 -15.94 20.12
CA VAL A 381 0.62 -15.06 18.94
C VAL A 381 -0.62 -14.14 18.93
N SER A 382 -0.43 -12.83 18.72
CA SER A 382 -1.55 -11.86 18.58
C SER A 382 -2.39 -12.11 17.32
N PHE A 383 -3.63 -11.63 17.27
CA PHE A 383 -4.46 -11.69 16.07
C PHE A 383 -3.81 -10.92 14.92
N SER A 384 -3.22 -9.75 15.21
CA SER A 384 -2.47 -8.96 14.22
C SER A 384 -1.32 -9.75 13.60
N ASP A 385 -0.52 -10.44 14.41
CA ASP A 385 0.59 -11.26 13.91
C ASP A 385 0.10 -12.49 13.14
N TRP A 386 -1.00 -13.09 13.60
CA TRP A 386 -1.64 -14.22 12.93
C TRP A 386 -2.19 -13.86 11.56
N MET A 387 -2.80 -12.67 11.41
CA MET A 387 -3.26 -12.12 10.13
C MET A 387 -2.06 -11.76 9.23
N ARG A 388 -1.04 -11.09 9.78
CA ARG A 388 0.18 -10.70 9.02
C ARG A 388 0.92 -11.89 8.43
N ALA A 389 0.92 -13.03 9.13
CA ALA A 389 1.50 -14.27 8.62
C ALA A 389 0.74 -14.84 7.40
N ARG A 390 -0.49 -14.40 7.13
CA ARG A 390 -1.43 -14.93 6.12
C ARG A 390 -1.75 -13.87 5.03
N PRO A 391 -0.77 -13.52 4.18
CA PRO A 391 -0.95 -12.49 3.14
C PRO A 391 -2.07 -12.79 2.13
N GLU A 392 -2.43 -14.06 1.94
CA GLU A 392 -3.56 -14.49 1.11
C GLU A 392 -4.90 -13.91 1.58
N LEU A 393 -5.11 -13.75 2.89
CA LEU A 393 -6.35 -13.20 3.44
C LEU A 393 -6.54 -11.72 3.04
N TYR A 394 -5.49 -10.91 3.18
CA TYR A 394 -5.52 -9.52 2.70
C TYR A 394 -5.68 -9.44 1.19
N SER A 395 -5.14 -10.39 0.43
CA SER A 395 -5.30 -10.43 -1.02
C SER A 395 -6.75 -10.65 -1.42
N ILE A 396 -7.46 -11.55 -0.73
CA ILE A 396 -8.90 -11.80 -0.92
C ILE A 396 -9.69 -10.51 -0.69
N LEU A 397 -9.55 -9.88 0.48
CA LEU A 397 -10.21 -8.61 0.81
C LEU A 397 -9.92 -7.52 -0.23
N ARG A 398 -8.64 -7.33 -0.56
CA ARG A 398 -8.23 -6.28 -1.49
C ARG A 398 -8.83 -6.47 -2.88
N ARG A 399 -8.86 -7.71 -3.38
CA ARG A 399 -9.26 -7.99 -4.77
C ARG A 399 -10.75 -8.17 -4.95
N LEU A 400 -11.37 -8.95 -4.08
CA LEU A 400 -12.78 -9.36 -4.20
C LEU A 400 -13.75 -8.40 -3.52
N LEU A 401 -13.26 -7.47 -2.70
CA LEU A 401 -14.09 -6.48 -2.02
C LEU A 401 -13.67 -5.04 -2.32
N ARG A 402 -12.42 -4.65 -2.01
CA ARG A 402 -11.99 -3.24 -2.13
C ARG A 402 -11.76 -2.77 -3.57
N ARG A 403 -11.22 -3.63 -4.45
CA ARG A 403 -10.95 -3.30 -5.87
C ARG A 403 -12.12 -3.60 -6.80
N ASP A 404 -13.01 -4.50 -6.40
CA ASP A 404 -14.22 -4.83 -7.14
C ASP A 404 -15.46 -4.82 -6.23
N PRO A 405 -15.84 -3.66 -5.63
CA PRO A 405 -17.00 -3.57 -4.75
C PRO A 405 -18.30 -3.94 -5.48
N MET A 406 -18.38 -3.63 -6.78
CA MET A 406 -19.54 -3.95 -7.61
C MET A 406 -19.66 -5.44 -7.89
N GLY A 407 -18.55 -6.13 -8.15
CA GLY A 407 -18.52 -7.60 -8.21
C GLY A 407 -18.93 -8.26 -6.90
N ALA A 408 -18.53 -7.67 -5.76
CA ALA A 408 -18.92 -8.16 -4.43
C ALA A 408 -20.43 -8.12 -4.15
N LEU A 409 -21.18 -7.23 -4.84
CA LEU A 409 -22.65 -7.21 -4.79
C LEU A 409 -23.28 -8.44 -5.48
N GLY A 410 -22.52 -9.26 -6.19
CA GLY A 410 -23.04 -10.42 -6.92
C GLY A 410 -23.75 -10.05 -8.22
N TYR A 411 -23.27 -9.03 -8.92
CA TYR A 411 -23.76 -8.63 -10.25
C TYR A 411 -23.22 -9.60 -11.32
N SER A 412 -23.76 -10.82 -11.36
CA SER A 412 -23.58 -11.75 -12.48
C SER A 412 -24.87 -11.74 -13.31
N SER A 413 -24.75 -11.57 -14.63
CA SER A 413 -25.86 -11.58 -15.58
C SER A 413 -26.73 -12.83 -15.35
N SER A 414 -27.99 -12.61 -14.98
CA SER A 414 -28.99 -13.65 -14.75
C SER A 414 -29.02 -14.67 -15.89
N LYS A 415 -28.74 -15.94 -15.57
CA LYS A 415 -29.22 -17.10 -16.33
C LYS A 415 -30.23 -17.88 -15.48
N PRO A 416 -31.17 -18.60 -16.12
CA PRO A 416 -32.49 -18.89 -15.57
C PRO A 416 -32.48 -19.99 -14.51
N THR A 417 -33.59 -20.01 -13.75
CA THR A 417 -34.03 -21.06 -12.83
C THR A 417 -33.72 -22.48 -13.33
N LEU A 418 -33.06 -23.25 -12.46
CA LEU A 418 -32.75 -24.67 -12.64
C LEU A 418 -34.00 -25.47 -13.05
N PRO A 419 -33.93 -26.32 -14.08
CA PRO A 419 -34.96 -27.30 -14.36
C PRO A 419 -35.11 -28.29 -13.18
N LYS A 420 -36.30 -28.85 -13.02
CA LYS A 420 -36.55 -29.96 -12.08
C LYS A 420 -35.52 -31.07 -12.32
N ILE A 421 -34.96 -31.60 -11.23
CA ILE A 421 -34.03 -32.73 -11.20
C ILE A 421 -34.61 -33.86 -12.05
N ILE A 422 -34.00 -34.15 -13.20
CA ILE A 422 -34.25 -35.38 -13.94
C ILE A 422 -33.25 -36.38 -13.39
N GLU A 423 -33.69 -37.22 -12.46
CA GLU A 423 -32.89 -38.32 -11.95
C GLU A 423 -32.64 -39.32 -13.09
N SER A 424 -31.37 -39.65 -13.31
CA SER A 424 -30.94 -40.69 -14.24
C SER A 424 -31.21 -42.09 -13.67
N ALA A 425 -31.14 -43.13 -14.51
CA ALA A 425 -31.33 -44.52 -14.08
C ALA A 425 -30.27 -45.01 -13.07
N ASP A 426 -29.12 -44.31 -12.99
CA ASP A 426 -28.02 -44.53 -12.04
C ASP A 426 -28.03 -43.56 -10.84
N GLY A 427 -29.04 -42.70 -10.69
CA GLY A 427 -29.23 -41.82 -9.53
C GLY A 427 -28.27 -40.63 -9.44
N ARG A 428 -27.53 -40.31 -10.51
CA ARG A 428 -26.53 -39.22 -10.55
C ARG A 428 -27.06 -38.01 -11.34
N PRO A 429 -26.83 -36.76 -10.89
CA PRO A 429 -27.19 -35.58 -11.67
C PRO A 429 -26.38 -35.48 -12.98
N HIS A 430 -27.03 -35.00 -14.06
CA HIS A 430 -26.39 -34.79 -15.36
C HIS A 430 -25.79 -33.38 -15.53
N GLU A 431 -26.27 -32.39 -14.78
CA GLU A 431 -25.82 -30.99 -14.91
C GLU A 431 -24.81 -30.65 -13.80
N MET A 432 -23.63 -30.15 -14.18
CA MET A 432 -22.62 -29.69 -13.21
C MET A 432 -23.15 -28.60 -12.28
N ASP A 433 -24.04 -27.73 -12.74
CA ASP A 433 -24.63 -26.66 -11.90
C ASP A 433 -25.41 -27.25 -10.70
N VAL A 434 -26.10 -28.38 -10.89
CA VAL A 434 -26.81 -29.09 -9.83
C VAL A 434 -25.82 -29.68 -8.82
N VAL A 435 -24.79 -30.41 -9.31
CA VAL A 435 -23.77 -31.01 -8.44
C VAL A 435 -23.03 -29.92 -7.67
N ALA A 436 -22.55 -28.88 -8.37
CA ALA A 436 -21.82 -27.75 -7.81
C ALA A 436 -22.65 -26.97 -6.76
N ALA A 437 -23.97 -26.90 -6.89
CA ALA A 437 -24.84 -26.30 -5.87
C ALA A 437 -24.98 -27.17 -4.60
N MET A 438 -24.90 -28.50 -4.74
CA MET A 438 -25.01 -29.46 -3.64
C MET A 438 -23.68 -29.72 -2.91
N ARG A 439 -22.55 -29.29 -3.47
CA ARG A 439 -21.22 -29.42 -2.86
C ARG A 439 -21.14 -28.77 -1.48
N ASN A 440 -20.54 -29.46 -0.52
CA ASN A 440 -20.40 -29.01 0.86
C ASN A 440 -19.01 -29.26 1.46
N GLY A 441 -18.00 -29.54 0.60
CA GLY A 441 -16.61 -29.66 1.01
C GLY A 441 -16.01 -28.33 1.49
N GLU A 442 -14.91 -28.40 2.24
CA GLU A 442 -14.19 -27.22 2.70
C GLU A 442 -13.53 -26.46 1.55
N VAL A 443 -12.90 -27.19 0.64
CA VAL A 443 -12.24 -26.71 -0.57
C VAL A 443 -13.15 -26.90 -1.78
N LEU A 444 -13.65 -28.12 -2.00
CA LEU A 444 -14.62 -28.45 -3.04
C LEU A 444 -16.04 -28.10 -2.55
N GLY A 445 -16.27 -26.81 -2.34
CA GLY A 445 -17.54 -26.27 -1.83
C GLY A 445 -18.51 -25.84 -2.93
N ARG A 446 -19.61 -25.20 -2.54
CA ARG A 446 -20.63 -24.69 -3.47
C ARG A 446 -20.02 -23.80 -4.57
N GLN A 447 -20.61 -23.87 -5.77
CA GLN A 447 -20.22 -23.09 -6.95
C GLN A 447 -18.77 -23.33 -7.41
N THR A 448 -18.18 -24.46 -7.03
CA THR A 448 -16.85 -24.87 -7.50
C THR A 448 -16.93 -26.09 -8.39
N VAL A 449 -15.98 -26.19 -9.32
CA VAL A 449 -15.82 -27.31 -10.25
C VAL A 449 -14.36 -27.75 -10.33
N LEU A 450 -14.14 -29.03 -10.63
CA LEU A 450 -12.83 -29.58 -10.93
C LEU A 450 -12.67 -29.64 -12.44
N LYS A 451 -11.78 -28.83 -12.99
CA LYS A 451 -11.49 -28.84 -14.43
C LYS A 451 -10.16 -29.51 -14.70
N SER A 452 -10.12 -30.37 -15.71
CA SER A 452 -8.88 -30.94 -16.24
C SER A 452 -7.97 -29.82 -16.73
N ASP A 453 -6.75 -29.84 -16.21
CA ASP A 453 -5.72 -28.88 -16.55
C ASP A 453 -4.90 -29.33 -17.76
N HIS A 454 -5.01 -30.61 -18.13
CA HIS A 454 -4.41 -31.19 -19.32
C HIS A 454 -5.42 -31.15 -20.47
N CYS A 455 -5.44 -30.02 -21.20
CA CYS A 455 -6.31 -29.82 -22.35
C CYS A 455 -5.51 -29.77 -23.67
N PRO A 456 -6.10 -30.06 -24.84
CA PRO A 456 -5.39 -30.06 -26.12
C PRO A 456 -4.64 -28.76 -26.42
N GLY A 457 -5.24 -27.61 -26.10
CA GLY A 457 -4.65 -26.27 -26.24
C GLY A 457 -3.45 -25.96 -25.32
N CYS A 458 -3.04 -26.88 -24.44
CA CYS A 458 -1.85 -26.70 -23.60
C CYS A 458 -0.53 -26.94 -24.37
N HIS A 459 -0.58 -27.47 -25.60
CA HIS A 459 0.60 -27.72 -26.43
C HIS A 459 0.85 -26.58 -27.42
N ASN A 460 2.07 -26.05 -27.42
CA ASN A 460 2.58 -25.22 -28.50
C ASN A 460 3.21 -26.12 -29.57
N LEU A 461 2.60 -26.16 -30.76
CA LEU A 461 3.03 -27.02 -31.86
C LEU A 461 4.40 -26.64 -32.43
N ASN A 462 4.88 -25.42 -32.14
CA ASN A 462 6.15 -24.88 -32.64
C ASN A 462 7.37 -25.29 -31.80
N LEU A 463 7.19 -26.06 -30.72
CA LEU A 463 8.32 -26.59 -29.96
C LEU A 463 8.91 -27.83 -30.65
N PRO A 464 10.26 -27.93 -30.73
CA PRO A 464 10.93 -28.97 -31.50
C PRO A 464 10.85 -30.37 -30.86
N GLU A 465 10.69 -30.43 -29.54
CA GLU A 465 10.64 -31.68 -28.77
C GLU A 465 9.26 -31.86 -28.15
N ARG A 466 8.75 -33.10 -28.19
CA ARG A 466 7.50 -33.49 -27.56
C ARG A 466 7.74 -34.67 -26.62
N VAL A 467 7.23 -34.54 -25.41
CA VAL A 467 7.22 -35.61 -24.42
C VAL A 467 5.76 -35.90 -24.08
N GLU A 468 5.32 -37.13 -24.35
CA GLU A 468 3.95 -37.58 -24.08
C GLU A 468 3.56 -37.31 -22.62
N GLY A 469 2.36 -36.77 -22.43
CA GLY A 469 1.86 -36.37 -21.10
C GLY A 469 2.59 -35.21 -20.42
N ALA A 470 3.58 -34.57 -21.06
CA ALA A 470 4.36 -33.44 -20.54
C ALA A 470 4.37 -32.26 -21.54
N PRO A 471 3.27 -31.50 -21.63
CA PRO A 471 3.11 -30.45 -22.62
C PRO A 471 4.16 -29.34 -22.45
N ASN A 472 4.57 -28.73 -23.56
CA ASN A 472 5.52 -27.61 -23.58
C ASN A 472 6.89 -27.87 -22.89
N PHE A 473 7.28 -29.14 -22.79
CA PHE A 473 8.61 -29.52 -22.32
C PHE A 473 9.71 -28.93 -23.23
N ARG A 474 10.74 -28.35 -22.61
CA ARG A 474 11.89 -27.77 -23.32
C ARG A 474 13.13 -27.67 -22.43
N GLU A 475 14.30 -27.87 -23.01
CA GLU A 475 15.61 -27.54 -22.42
C GLU A 475 16.01 -26.10 -22.78
N ILE A 476 16.62 -25.37 -21.85
CA ILE A 476 17.14 -24.04 -22.11
C ILE A 476 18.57 -24.13 -22.68
N PRO A 477 18.86 -23.55 -23.86
CA PRO A 477 20.15 -23.71 -24.53
C PRO A 477 21.36 -23.28 -23.67
N GLY A 478 22.25 -24.24 -23.40
CA GLY A 478 23.48 -24.04 -22.61
C GLY A 478 23.28 -24.13 -21.09
N PHE A 479 22.11 -24.55 -20.62
CA PHE A 479 21.81 -24.70 -19.19
C PHE A 479 21.17 -26.06 -18.91
N SER A 480 21.46 -26.66 -17.74
CA SER A 480 20.71 -27.83 -17.24
C SER A 480 19.39 -27.38 -16.57
N VAL A 481 18.63 -26.55 -17.29
CA VAL A 481 17.38 -25.93 -16.85
C VAL A 481 16.31 -26.28 -17.87
N TYR A 482 15.13 -26.68 -17.39
CA TYR A 482 14.03 -27.16 -18.21
C TYR A 482 12.72 -26.49 -17.81
N GLY A 483 11.84 -26.26 -18.78
CA GLY A 483 10.49 -25.75 -18.56
C GLY A 483 9.45 -26.72 -19.10
N VAL A 484 8.33 -26.87 -18.41
CA VAL A 484 7.21 -27.72 -18.83
C VAL A 484 5.86 -27.12 -18.37
N ALA A 485 4.77 -27.42 -19.07
CA ALA A 485 3.41 -27.20 -18.56
C ALA A 485 3.09 -28.20 -17.44
N ASN A 486 1.88 -28.18 -16.89
CA ASN A 486 1.53 -29.12 -15.82
C ASN A 486 1.41 -30.54 -16.40
N PRO A 487 2.31 -31.48 -16.06
CA PRO A 487 2.32 -32.80 -16.68
C PRO A 487 1.37 -33.78 -15.97
N THR A 488 1.02 -34.84 -16.68
CA THR A 488 0.48 -36.08 -16.09
C THR A 488 1.57 -36.82 -15.30
N VAL A 489 1.20 -37.78 -14.45
CA VAL A 489 2.19 -38.59 -13.70
C VAL A 489 3.12 -39.35 -14.65
N ASP A 490 2.59 -39.92 -15.73
CA ASP A 490 3.41 -40.60 -16.74
C ASP A 490 4.30 -39.62 -17.52
N GLY A 491 3.79 -38.40 -17.78
CA GLY A 491 4.59 -37.31 -18.32
C GLY A 491 5.76 -36.92 -17.42
N ILE A 492 5.59 -36.90 -16.10
CA ILE A 492 6.69 -36.67 -15.14
C ILE A 492 7.75 -37.76 -15.29
N ARG A 493 7.35 -39.04 -15.36
CA ARG A 493 8.27 -40.17 -15.57
C ARG A 493 9.03 -40.04 -16.89
N ALA A 494 8.32 -39.69 -17.97
CA ALA A 494 8.93 -39.49 -19.29
C ALA A 494 9.95 -38.34 -19.28
N VAL A 495 9.66 -37.23 -18.60
CA VAL A 495 10.62 -36.12 -18.43
C VAL A 495 11.84 -36.56 -17.62
N ILE A 496 11.66 -37.29 -16.50
CA ILE A 496 12.77 -37.80 -15.69
C ILE A 496 13.67 -38.70 -16.53
N GLN A 497 13.09 -39.62 -17.29
CA GLN A 497 13.82 -40.50 -18.20
C GLN A 497 14.59 -39.70 -19.24
N ARG A 498 13.94 -38.75 -19.91
CA ARG A 498 14.56 -37.91 -20.95
C ARG A 498 15.75 -37.08 -20.43
N VAL A 499 15.62 -36.53 -19.23
CA VAL A 499 16.69 -35.76 -18.55
C VAL A 499 17.83 -36.68 -18.11
N SER A 500 17.53 -37.90 -17.67
CA SER A 500 18.53 -38.87 -17.19
C SER A 500 19.30 -39.56 -18.33
N THR A 501 18.62 -39.92 -19.43
CA THR A 501 19.25 -40.59 -20.58
C THR A 501 20.20 -39.67 -21.34
N SER A 502 19.93 -38.36 -21.38
CA SER A 502 20.71 -37.44 -22.22
C SER A 502 22.07 -37.07 -21.64
N LYS A 503 22.29 -37.13 -20.32
CA LYS A 503 23.53 -36.66 -19.70
C LYS A 503 23.88 -37.35 -18.36
N GLY A 504 23.61 -38.65 -18.22
CA GLY A 504 23.88 -39.47 -17.03
C GLY A 504 22.83 -39.32 -15.92
N ASN A 505 22.81 -40.28 -14.96
CA ASN A 505 21.85 -40.35 -13.86
C ASN A 505 22.02 -39.18 -12.86
N ARG A 506 21.57 -37.99 -13.26
CA ARG A 506 21.71 -36.73 -12.52
C ARG A 506 20.52 -36.48 -11.59
N PRO A 507 20.73 -35.87 -10.42
CA PRO A 507 19.63 -35.42 -9.57
C PRO A 507 18.75 -34.38 -10.27
N ILE A 508 17.44 -34.47 -10.10
CA ILE A 508 16.44 -33.54 -10.64
C ILE A 508 15.79 -32.80 -9.47
N LEU A 509 15.77 -31.47 -9.54
CA LEU A 509 15.01 -30.64 -8.62
C LEU A 509 13.83 -30.00 -9.37
N TRP A 510 12.64 -30.48 -9.06
CA TRP A 510 11.39 -30.09 -9.69
C TRP A 510 10.69 -28.97 -8.92
N HIS A 511 10.54 -27.82 -9.55
CA HIS A 511 9.88 -26.64 -9.02
C HIS A 511 8.48 -26.49 -9.61
N ASN A 512 7.47 -26.74 -8.79
CA ASN A 512 6.10 -26.42 -9.13
C ASN A 512 5.79 -24.98 -8.72
N MET A 513 5.54 -24.13 -9.70
CA MET A 513 5.40 -22.68 -9.52
C MET A 513 3.94 -22.23 -9.26
N ARG A 514 3.03 -23.16 -8.99
CA ARG A 514 1.58 -22.88 -8.93
C ARG A 514 1.12 -22.47 -7.55
N GLU A 515 0.36 -21.38 -7.47
CA GLU A 515 -0.36 -21.01 -6.26
C GLU A 515 -1.75 -21.66 -6.18
N GLU A 516 -2.28 -22.17 -7.30
CA GLU A 516 -3.56 -22.86 -7.33
C GLU A 516 -3.41 -24.28 -6.78
N PRO A 517 -4.37 -24.79 -5.96
CA PRO A 517 -4.36 -26.19 -5.54
C PRO A 517 -4.60 -27.10 -6.75
N VAL A 518 -3.74 -28.10 -6.90
CA VAL A 518 -3.81 -29.12 -7.96
C VAL A 518 -4.08 -30.47 -7.31
N ILE A 519 -4.89 -31.30 -7.96
CA ILE A 519 -5.10 -32.69 -7.58
C ILE A 519 -4.92 -33.59 -8.80
N TYR A 520 -4.35 -34.78 -8.62
CA TYR A 520 -4.25 -35.79 -9.67
C TYR A 520 -5.36 -36.82 -9.50
N ILE A 521 -6.13 -37.07 -10.55
CA ILE A 521 -7.13 -38.14 -10.62
C ILE A 521 -6.73 -39.07 -11.78
N HIS A 522 -6.48 -40.35 -11.48
CA HIS A 522 -5.94 -41.33 -12.45
C HIS A 522 -4.68 -40.84 -13.16
N GLY A 523 -3.79 -40.19 -12.42
CA GLY A 523 -2.54 -39.63 -12.97
C GLY A 523 -2.71 -38.38 -13.84
N LYS A 524 -3.93 -37.87 -14.05
CA LYS A 524 -4.21 -36.62 -14.78
C LYS A 524 -4.43 -35.45 -13.82
N PRO A 525 -3.88 -34.26 -14.09
CA PRO A 525 -4.05 -33.11 -13.20
C PRO A 525 -5.38 -32.38 -13.39
N PHE A 526 -6.03 -32.05 -12.27
CA PHE A 526 -7.25 -31.26 -12.15
C PHE A 526 -7.05 -30.08 -11.21
N VAL A 527 -7.80 -29.00 -11.46
CA VAL A 527 -7.70 -27.74 -10.70
C VAL A 527 -9.08 -27.19 -10.41
N LEU A 528 -9.20 -26.55 -9.25
CA LEU A 528 -10.45 -25.93 -8.81
C LEU A 528 -10.76 -24.64 -9.61
N ARG A 529 -12.02 -24.49 -10.01
CA ARG A 529 -12.58 -23.34 -10.74
C ARG A 529 -13.93 -22.92 -10.17
N GLU A 530 -14.37 -21.70 -10.49
CA GLU A 530 -15.77 -21.29 -10.27
C GLU A 530 -16.63 -21.77 -11.42
N VAL A 531 -17.86 -22.18 -11.11
CA VAL A 531 -18.89 -22.52 -12.11
C VAL A 531 -19.10 -21.38 -13.11
N GLU A 532 -19.15 -20.13 -12.64
CA GLU A 532 -19.39 -18.97 -13.50
C GLU A 532 -18.19 -18.63 -14.40
N ARG A 533 -17.00 -19.16 -14.10
CA ARG A 533 -15.73 -18.80 -14.76
C ARG A 533 -14.80 -20.02 -14.91
N PRO A 534 -15.21 -21.09 -15.59
CA PRO A 534 -14.47 -22.36 -15.64
C PRO A 534 -13.11 -22.22 -16.35
N TYR A 535 -12.95 -21.22 -17.22
CA TYR A 535 -11.71 -20.93 -17.94
C TYR A 535 -10.73 -20.02 -17.18
N LYS A 536 -11.09 -19.48 -16.00
CA LYS A 536 -10.25 -18.53 -15.25
C LYS A 536 -9.71 -19.11 -13.95
N ASN A 537 -8.47 -18.73 -13.62
CA ASN A 537 -7.88 -19.01 -12.32
C ASN A 537 -8.65 -18.31 -11.19
N MET A 538 -8.84 -19.00 -10.07
CA MET A 538 -9.39 -18.42 -8.84
C MET A 538 -8.46 -17.31 -8.33
N LEU A 539 -9.03 -16.22 -7.82
CA LEU A 539 -8.25 -15.03 -7.44
C LEU A 539 -7.75 -15.03 -5.99
N GLU A 540 -8.24 -15.97 -5.18
CA GLU A 540 -8.08 -16.03 -3.71
C GLU A 540 -6.74 -16.57 -3.23
N TYR A 541 -6.00 -17.28 -4.06
CA TYR A 541 -4.73 -17.92 -3.67
C TYR A 541 -3.54 -16.97 -3.72
N THR A 542 -3.74 -15.72 -4.14
CA THR A 542 -2.60 -14.83 -4.34
C THR A 542 -1.81 -14.62 -3.09
N GLY A 543 -0.53 -14.98 -3.19
CA GLY A 543 0.43 -14.79 -2.15
C GLY A 543 0.40 -15.84 -1.05
N ILE A 544 -0.38 -16.91 -1.23
CA ILE A 544 -0.42 -18.06 -0.33
C ILE A 544 0.98 -18.67 -0.18
N GLY A 545 1.30 -19.13 1.04
CA GLY A 545 2.55 -19.84 1.31
C GLY A 545 2.49 -21.32 0.90
N ARG A 546 3.67 -21.93 0.74
CA ARG A 546 3.83 -23.36 0.39
C ARG A 546 3.00 -24.27 1.30
N ASP A 547 3.21 -24.22 2.61
CA ASP A 547 2.60 -25.19 3.51
C ASP A 547 1.06 -25.10 3.51
N ARG A 548 0.52 -23.90 3.25
CA ARG A 548 -0.94 -23.69 3.19
C ARG A 548 -1.53 -24.25 1.90
N VAL A 549 -0.87 -24.09 0.75
CA VAL A 549 -1.37 -24.65 -0.51
C VAL A 549 -1.32 -26.18 -0.48
N GLU A 550 -0.26 -26.77 0.08
CA GLU A 550 -0.14 -28.23 0.24
C GLU A 550 -1.21 -28.78 1.20
N ARG A 551 -1.51 -28.10 2.31
CA ARG A 551 -2.63 -28.48 3.20
C ARG A 551 -4.00 -28.30 2.56
N MET A 552 -4.17 -27.30 1.70
CA MET A 552 -5.41 -27.12 0.93
C MET A 552 -5.59 -28.24 -0.11
N GLU A 553 -4.51 -28.69 -0.77
CA GLU A 553 -4.54 -29.84 -1.67
C GLU A 553 -4.92 -31.13 -0.92
N ALA A 554 -4.43 -31.32 0.30
CA ALA A 554 -4.82 -32.44 1.16
C ALA A 554 -6.32 -32.41 1.53
N ARG A 555 -6.85 -31.24 1.94
CA ARG A 555 -8.29 -31.08 2.21
C ARG A 555 -9.14 -31.26 0.95
N LEU A 556 -8.66 -30.81 -0.20
CA LEU A 556 -9.33 -31.02 -1.49
C LEU A 556 -9.44 -32.52 -1.82
N LYS A 557 -8.38 -33.30 -1.59
CA LYS A 557 -8.43 -34.77 -1.72
C LYS A 557 -9.51 -35.38 -0.83
N GLU A 558 -9.57 -34.97 0.44
CA GLU A 558 -10.58 -35.46 1.39
C GLU A 558 -12.01 -35.11 0.95
N ASP A 559 -12.24 -33.89 0.46
CA ASP A 559 -13.55 -33.49 -0.06
C ASP A 559 -13.96 -34.32 -1.29
N ILE A 560 -13.02 -34.60 -2.21
CA ILE A 560 -13.27 -35.43 -3.40
C ILE A 560 -13.67 -36.84 -2.99
N LEU A 561 -12.93 -37.45 -2.07
CA LEU A 561 -13.22 -38.81 -1.60
C LEU A 561 -14.57 -38.87 -0.89
N ARG A 562 -14.89 -37.86 -0.07
CA ARG A 562 -16.18 -37.77 0.64
C ARG A 562 -17.36 -37.54 -0.31
N GLU A 563 -17.20 -36.69 -1.33
CA GLU A 563 -18.23 -36.50 -2.36
C GLU A 563 -18.41 -37.77 -3.19
N ALA A 564 -17.32 -38.48 -3.50
CA ALA A 564 -17.37 -39.73 -4.24
C ALA A 564 -18.12 -40.84 -3.49
N GLU A 565 -17.97 -40.95 -2.16
CA GLU A 565 -18.76 -41.86 -1.32
C GLU A 565 -20.28 -41.63 -1.47
N ARG A 566 -20.71 -40.37 -1.70
CA ARG A 566 -22.12 -40.02 -1.91
C ARG A 566 -22.67 -40.47 -3.27
N TYR A 567 -21.80 -40.61 -4.27
CA TYR A 567 -22.16 -40.93 -5.66
C TYR A 567 -21.58 -42.26 -6.14
N ASP A 568 -21.53 -43.26 -5.25
CA ASP A 568 -21.06 -44.63 -5.53
C ASP A 568 -19.64 -44.66 -6.13
N GLY A 569 -18.72 -44.00 -5.44
CA GLY A 569 -17.31 -43.95 -5.80
C GLY A 569 -16.99 -43.10 -7.04
N ALA A 570 -17.85 -42.17 -7.45
CA ALA A 570 -17.59 -41.31 -8.61
C ALA A 570 -17.61 -39.81 -8.27
N ILE A 571 -16.79 -39.04 -8.98
CA ILE A 571 -16.71 -37.57 -8.87
C ILE A 571 -16.98 -36.92 -10.22
N MET A 572 -17.77 -35.84 -10.23
CA MET A 572 -18.04 -35.08 -11.47
C MET A 572 -16.93 -34.05 -11.71
N VAL A 573 -16.32 -34.13 -12.90
CA VAL A 573 -15.24 -33.26 -13.37
C VAL A 573 -15.58 -32.66 -14.74
N ILE A 574 -14.84 -31.63 -15.12
CA ILE A 574 -14.93 -30.99 -16.43
C ILE A 574 -13.69 -31.33 -17.25
N HIS A 575 -13.89 -31.82 -18.47
CA HIS A 575 -12.85 -31.97 -19.48
C HIS A 575 -13.00 -30.91 -20.57
N GLU A 576 -11.97 -30.79 -21.42
CA GLU A 576 -11.95 -29.85 -22.55
C GLU A 576 -11.59 -30.61 -23.82
N THR A 577 -12.38 -30.41 -24.87
CA THR A 577 -12.19 -30.99 -26.20
C THR A 577 -11.09 -30.27 -26.98
N ASP A 578 -10.67 -30.83 -28.12
CA ASP A 578 -9.71 -30.20 -29.03
C ASP A 578 -10.19 -28.83 -29.55
N ASN A 579 -11.51 -28.61 -29.59
CA ASN A 579 -12.13 -27.36 -30.03
C ASN A 579 -12.25 -26.31 -28.91
N GLY A 580 -11.77 -26.60 -27.69
CA GLY A 580 -11.86 -25.69 -26.53
C GLY A 580 -13.22 -25.69 -25.81
N GLU A 581 -14.16 -26.54 -26.26
CA GLU A 581 -15.45 -26.74 -25.59
C GLU A 581 -15.28 -27.62 -24.36
N ILE A 582 -15.93 -27.25 -23.25
CA ILE A 582 -15.92 -28.02 -22.01
C ILE A 582 -17.11 -28.98 -21.94
N PHE A 583 -16.91 -30.14 -21.32
CA PHE A 583 -17.98 -31.10 -21.05
C PHE A 583 -17.80 -31.76 -19.69
N ASP A 584 -18.91 -32.15 -19.07
CA ASP A 584 -18.93 -32.78 -17.77
C ASP A 584 -18.78 -34.30 -17.90
N ALA A 585 -18.04 -34.92 -16.98
CA ALA A 585 -17.87 -36.37 -16.92
C ALA A 585 -17.84 -36.86 -15.47
N TRP A 586 -18.42 -38.04 -15.23
CA TRP A 586 -18.27 -38.77 -13.96
C TRP A 586 -17.05 -39.69 -14.04
N GLU A 587 -16.09 -39.49 -13.15
CA GLU A 587 -14.88 -40.30 -13.04
C GLU A 587 -14.96 -41.16 -11.77
N ASN A 588 -14.75 -42.46 -11.89
CA ASN A 588 -14.70 -43.35 -10.72
C ASN A 588 -13.39 -43.11 -9.96
N VAL A 589 -13.45 -42.87 -8.65
CA VAL A 589 -12.29 -42.53 -7.82
C VAL A 589 -12.24 -43.35 -6.53
N ASN A 590 -11.03 -43.64 -6.09
CA ASN A 590 -10.72 -44.22 -4.80
C ASN A 590 -9.48 -43.52 -4.21
N ASN A 591 -9.04 -43.93 -3.02
CA ASN A 591 -7.91 -43.29 -2.34
C ASN A 591 -6.56 -43.38 -3.10
N GLU A 592 -6.38 -44.38 -3.96
CA GLU A 592 -5.18 -44.54 -4.79
C GLU A 592 -5.23 -43.72 -6.07
N ALA A 593 -6.44 -43.54 -6.62
CA ALA A 593 -6.67 -42.76 -7.84
C ALA A 593 -6.52 -41.25 -7.62
N VAL A 594 -6.73 -40.76 -6.40
CA VAL A 594 -6.69 -39.33 -6.06
C VAL A 594 -5.42 -38.99 -5.27
N LEU A 595 -4.49 -38.25 -5.87
CA LEU A 595 -3.20 -37.91 -5.27
C LEU A 595 -2.94 -36.40 -5.30
N THR A 596 -2.40 -35.86 -4.22
CA THR A 596 -1.84 -34.49 -4.22
C THR A 596 -0.50 -34.46 -4.95
N PRO A 597 -0.05 -33.31 -5.47
CA PRO A 597 1.29 -33.18 -6.05
C PRO A 597 2.39 -33.69 -5.11
N LEU A 598 2.32 -33.35 -3.82
CA LEU A 598 3.29 -33.81 -2.83
C LEU A 598 3.31 -35.34 -2.71
N GLU A 599 2.15 -35.99 -2.72
CA GLU A 599 2.05 -37.46 -2.71
C GLU A 599 2.64 -38.07 -3.99
N VAL A 600 2.32 -37.52 -5.17
CA VAL A 600 2.86 -37.97 -6.47
C VAL A 600 4.39 -37.97 -6.44
N TYR A 601 5.01 -36.85 -6.08
CA TYR A 601 6.48 -36.77 -6.08
C TYR A 601 7.13 -37.60 -4.98
N LYS A 602 6.47 -37.78 -3.82
CA LYS A 602 6.94 -38.73 -2.78
C LYS A 602 6.90 -40.17 -3.27
N CYS A 603 5.86 -40.57 -4.01
CA CYS A 603 5.77 -41.89 -4.61
C CYS A 603 6.92 -42.10 -5.61
N LEU A 604 7.16 -41.13 -6.51
CA LEU A 604 8.25 -41.20 -7.49
C LEU A 604 9.64 -41.25 -6.84
N ASP A 605 9.89 -40.51 -5.76
CA ASP A 605 11.14 -40.58 -4.98
C ASP A 605 11.29 -41.96 -4.30
N SER A 606 10.21 -42.51 -3.75
CA SER A 606 10.21 -43.86 -3.15
C SER A 606 10.39 -45.00 -4.16
N GLU A 607 10.01 -44.78 -5.43
CA GLU A 607 10.32 -45.68 -6.56
C GLU A 607 11.81 -45.67 -6.92
N GLY A 608 12.62 -44.81 -6.29
CA GLY A 608 14.06 -44.68 -6.53
C GLY A 608 14.43 -43.76 -7.68
N LEU A 609 13.48 -42.96 -8.20
CA LEU A 609 13.77 -41.96 -9.23
C LEU A 609 14.53 -40.78 -8.60
N PRO A 610 15.52 -40.18 -9.31
CA PRO A 610 16.40 -39.16 -8.75
C PRO A 610 15.73 -37.78 -8.70
N ILE A 611 14.55 -37.66 -8.06
CA ILE A 611 13.72 -36.44 -8.08
C ILE A 611 13.47 -35.87 -6.69
N LYS A 612 13.68 -34.57 -6.54
CA LYS A 612 13.26 -33.78 -5.37
C LYS A 612 12.20 -32.77 -5.78
N TYR A 613 11.18 -32.60 -4.95
CA TYR A 613 10.06 -31.70 -5.22
C TYR A 613 10.11 -30.45 -4.35
N ALA A 614 9.88 -29.30 -4.98
CA ALA A 614 9.73 -28.00 -4.33
C ALA A 614 8.50 -27.25 -4.87
N ARG A 615 7.60 -26.84 -3.97
CA ARG A 615 6.46 -25.98 -4.30
C ARG A 615 6.81 -24.52 -4.04
N VAL A 616 6.73 -23.67 -5.06
CA VAL A 616 7.00 -22.23 -5.02
C VAL A 616 5.78 -21.48 -5.58
N PRO A 617 4.75 -21.20 -4.77
CA PRO A 617 3.48 -20.66 -5.25
C PRO A 617 3.63 -19.21 -5.76
N ILE A 618 3.70 -19.03 -7.08
CA ILE A 618 3.76 -17.71 -7.72
C ILE A 618 2.41 -17.36 -8.33
N THR A 619 1.99 -16.11 -8.12
CA THR A 619 0.76 -15.56 -8.68
C THR A 619 0.77 -15.48 -10.20
N ASP A 620 -0.26 -16.04 -10.81
CA ASP A 620 -0.41 -16.06 -12.25
C ASP A 620 -0.58 -14.66 -12.85
N GLY A 621 0.08 -14.41 -13.98
CA GLY A 621 0.06 -13.13 -14.67
C GLY A 621 0.75 -11.97 -13.94
N LYS A 622 1.25 -12.14 -12.70
CA LYS A 622 1.94 -11.10 -11.93
C LYS A 622 3.46 -11.24 -12.00
N ALA A 623 4.18 -10.20 -11.58
CA ALA A 623 5.60 -10.30 -11.30
C ALA A 623 5.82 -11.03 -9.95
N PRO A 624 6.82 -11.92 -9.82
CA PRO A 624 7.13 -12.60 -8.56
C PRO A 624 7.36 -11.61 -7.40
N LYS A 625 7.02 -12.01 -6.18
CA LYS A 625 7.39 -11.31 -4.95
C LYS A 625 8.88 -11.50 -4.69
N SER A 626 9.51 -10.58 -3.95
CA SER A 626 10.93 -10.71 -3.60
C SER A 626 11.24 -11.99 -2.82
N SER A 627 10.31 -12.45 -1.98
CA SER A 627 10.42 -13.75 -1.27
C SER A 627 10.41 -14.96 -2.20
N ASP A 628 9.81 -14.86 -3.39
CA ASP A 628 9.75 -15.95 -4.35
C ASP A 628 11.14 -16.13 -4.98
N PHE A 629 11.84 -15.03 -5.28
CA PHE A 629 13.24 -15.06 -5.70
C PHE A 629 14.13 -15.69 -4.63
N ASP A 630 13.94 -15.33 -3.35
CA ASP A 630 14.70 -15.90 -2.24
C ASP A 630 14.51 -17.41 -2.13
N THR A 631 13.26 -17.88 -2.27
CA THR A 631 12.93 -19.31 -2.20
C THR A 631 13.60 -20.08 -3.34
N VAL A 632 13.51 -19.57 -4.58
CA VAL A 632 14.18 -20.21 -5.73
C VAL A 632 15.70 -20.16 -5.59
N ALA A 633 16.27 -19.03 -5.15
CA ALA A 633 17.69 -18.88 -4.94
C ALA A 633 18.22 -19.86 -3.89
N PHE A 634 17.51 -20.01 -2.77
CA PHE A 634 17.84 -20.99 -1.74
C PHE A 634 17.80 -22.43 -2.26
N ASN A 635 16.71 -22.81 -2.95
CA ASN A 635 16.55 -24.16 -3.50
C ASN A 635 17.64 -24.50 -4.52
N VAL A 636 17.98 -23.55 -5.40
CA VAL A 636 19.01 -23.74 -6.45
C VAL A 636 20.41 -23.76 -5.85
N ALA A 637 20.72 -22.89 -4.88
CA ALA A 637 22.02 -22.86 -4.22
C ALA A 637 22.27 -24.11 -3.35
N ALA A 638 21.21 -24.68 -2.76
CA ALA A 638 21.28 -25.92 -2.00
C ALA A 638 21.35 -27.19 -2.88
N ALA A 639 21.01 -27.09 -4.17
CA ALA A 639 21.09 -28.20 -5.11
C ALA A 639 22.53 -28.49 -5.54
N CYS A 640 22.84 -29.74 -5.91
CA CYS A 640 24.16 -30.07 -6.42
C CYS A 640 24.46 -29.35 -7.76
N LYS A 641 25.74 -29.12 -8.04
CA LYS A 641 26.17 -28.41 -9.26
C LYS A 641 25.64 -29.07 -10.55
N ASP A 642 25.55 -30.39 -10.56
CA ASP A 642 25.07 -31.16 -11.72
C ASP A 642 23.55 -31.39 -11.75
N ALA A 643 22.79 -30.84 -10.77
CA ALA A 643 21.34 -31.02 -10.72
C ALA A 643 20.64 -30.38 -11.94
N ALA A 644 19.73 -31.13 -12.56
CA ALA A 644 18.78 -30.60 -13.52
C ALA A 644 17.65 -29.87 -12.79
N LEU A 645 17.36 -28.64 -13.21
CA LEU A 645 16.31 -27.81 -12.62
C LEU A 645 15.10 -27.80 -13.55
N VAL A 646 13.96 -28.34 -13.12
CA VAL A 646 12.73 -28.38 -13.92
C VAL A 646 11.72 -27.42 -13.31
N PHE A 647 11.10 -26.56 -14.11
CA PHE A 647 10.08 -25.61 -13.67
C PHE A 647 8.75 -25.87 -14.38
N ASN A 648 7.65 -25.92 -13.62
CA ASN A 648 6.32 -26.06 -14.20
C ASN A 648 5.30 -25.07 -13.65
N CYS A 649 4.34 -24.71 -14.49
CA CYS A 649 3.12 -23.98 -14.14
C CYS A 649 1.97 -24.51 -15.02
N GLN A 650 0.78 -23.90 -14.99
CA GLN A 650 -0.38 -24.35 -15.76
C GLN A 650 -0.04 -24.64 -17.23
N MET A 651 0.40 -23.64 -18.00
CA MET A 651 0.71 -23.77 -19.42
C MET A 651 2.22 -23.85 -19.74
N GLY A 652 3.09 -23.77 -18.74
CA GLY A 652 4.54 -23.74 -18.98
C GLY A 652 5.09 -22.44 -19.58
N ARG A 653 4.26 -21.38 -19.63
CA ARG A 653 4.57 -20.06 -20.23
C ARG A 653 5.07 -19.05 -19.20
N GLY A 654 4.24 -18.14 -18.71
CA GLY A 654 4.67 -16.97 -17.92
C GLY A 654 5.49 -17.28 -16.65
N ARG A 655 4.91 -18.04 -15.70
CA ARG A 655 5.58 -18.40 -14.44
C ARG A 655 6.81 -19.26 -14.68
N THR A 656 6.67 -20.34 -15.46
CA THR A 656 7.77 -21.22 -15.84
C THR A 656 8.93 -20.48 -16.49
N THR A 657 8.69 -19.66 -17.52
CA THR A 657 9.75 -18.87 -18.17
C THR A 657 10.43 -17.93 -17.18
N THR A 658 9.69 -17.33 -16.26
CA THR A 658 10.29 -16.49 -15.21
C THR A 658 11.19 -17.31 -14.29
N GLY A 659 10.74 -18.50 -13.87
CA GLY A 659 11.54 -19.44 -13.08
C GLY A 659 12.80 -19.90 -13.79
N THR A 660 12.71 -20.22 -15.09
CA THR A 660 13.89 -20.63 -15.88
C THR A 660 14.88 -19.49 -16.04
N VAL A 661 14.43 -18.24 -16.27
CA VAL A 661 15.33 -17.06 -16.32
C VAL A 661 16.06 -16.87 -14.99
N ILE A 662 15.34 -16.94 -13.85
CA ILE A 662 15.93 -16.84 -12.51
C ILE A 662 16.97 -17.94 -12.29
N ALA A 663 16.64 -19.19 -12.63
CA ALA A 663 17.54 -20.34 -12.49
C ALA A 663 18.79 -20.22 -13.36
N CYS A 664 18.67 -19.73 -14.60
CA CYS A 664 19.81 -19.50 -15.48
C CYS A 664 20.76 -18.43 -14.92
N LEU A 665 20.24 -17.31 -14.41
CA LEU A 665 21.05 -16.28 -13.75
C LEU A 665 21.78 -16.82 -12.52
N LEU A 666 21.08 -17.59 -11.69
CA LEU A 666 21.67 -18.26 -10.53
C LEU A 666 22.76 -19.24 -10.95
N ARG A 667 22.56 -20.04 -12.01
CA ARG A 667 23.57 -20.96 -12.53
C ARG A 667 24.81 -20.23 -13.05
N LEU A 668 24.64 -19.11 -13.78
CA LEU A 668 25.79 -18.29 -14.19
C LEU A 668 26.57 -17.79 -12.97
N ARG A 669 25.86 -17.27 -11.96
CA ARG A 669 26.47 -16.77 -10.73
C ARG A 669 27.21 -17.87 -9.94
N ILE A 670 26.57 -19.02 -9.71
CA ILE A 670 27.13 -20.13 -8.92
C ILE A 670 28.34 -20.76 -9.64
N ASN A 671 28.33 -20.81 -10.98
CA ASN A 671 29.40 -21.44 -11.74
C ASN A 671 30.57 -20.49 -12.02
N ASN A 672 30.31 -19.20 -12.26
CA ASN A 672 31.31 -18.26 -12.80
C ASN A 672 31.73 -17.16 -11.81
N GLY A 673 31.08 -17.02 -10.64
CA GLY A 673 31.44 -16.02 -9.64
C GLY A 673 30.94 -14.60 -9.96
N ARG A 674 31.68 -13.57 -9.50
CA ARG A 674 31.41 -12.14 -9.83
C ARG A 674 32.56 -11.60 -10.71
N PRO A 675 32.28 -10.77 -11.71
CA PRO A 675 30.94 -10.40 -12.21
C PRO A 675 30.23 -11.62 -12.82
N ILE A 676 28.89 -11.59 -12.88
CA ILE A 676 28.14 -12.62 -13.62
C ILE A 676 28.64 -12.54 -15.08
N GLY A 677 29.04 -13.66 -15.65
CA GLY A 677 29.57 -13.70 -17.02
C GLY A 677 29.02 -14.89 -17.78
N MET A 678 28.79 -14.72 -19.08
CA MET A 678 28.50 -15.83 -19.97
C MET A 678 29.81 -16.55 -20.35
N PRO A 679 29.84 -17.89 -20.43
CA PRO A 679 31.00 -18.59 -20.99
C PRO A 679 31.26 -18.13 -22.44
N ALA A 680 32.53 -17.87 -22.78
CA ALA A 680 32.92 -17.60 -24.16
C ALA A 680 32.62 -18.83 -25.01
N ILE A 681 31.84 -18.67 -26.08
CA ILE A 681 31.57 -19.74 -27.03
C ILE A 681 32.87 -20.00 -27.80
N GLN A 682 33.42 -21.21 -27.70
CA GLN A 682 34.43 -21.68 -28.65
C GLN A 682 33.74 -21.80 -30.01
N ASN A 683 33.99 -20.82 -30.89
CA ASN A 683 33.64 -20.89 -32.30
C ASN A 683 34.49 -21.98 -32.96
N ASN A 684 34.00 -23.21 -32.98
CA ASN A 684 34.41 -24.16 -34.00
C ASN A 684 33.59 -23.82 -35.26
N HIS A 685 34.24 -23.12 -36.18
CA HIS A 685 33.78 -22.92 -37.54
C HIS A 685 33.57 -24.28 -38.22
N GLU A 686 32.33 -24.61 -38.55
CA GLU A 686 32.02 -25.35 -39.77
C GLU A 686 30.83 -24.66 -40.46
N ASP A 687 31.12 -24.12 -41.64
CA ASP A 687 30.19 -23.45 -42.53
C ASP A 687 29.03 -24.39 -42.91
N THR A 688 27.80 -24.04 -42.53
CA THR A 688 26.58 -24.48 -43.23
C THR A 688 25.49 -23.40 -43.13
N THR A 689 25.44 -22.59 -44.19
CA THR A 689 24.27 -21.92 -44.81
C THR A 689 23.03 -21.61 -43.96
N ASP A 690 22.87 -20.31 -43.69
CA ASP A 690 21.66 -19.50 -43.50
C ASP A 690 20.30 -20.21 -43.36
N ALA A 691 19.74 -20.14 -42.14
CA ALA A 691 18.32 -20.34 -41.87
C ALA A 691 17.79 -19.15 -41.04
N ASP A 692 17.21 -18.18 -41.75
CA ASP A 692 16.48 -17.03 -41.20
C ASP A 692 15.25 -17.49 -40.41
N TYR A 693 15.22 -17.20 -39.11
CA TYR A 693 14.01 -17.30 -38.28
C TYR A 693 13.25 -15.98 -38.31
N SER A 694 12.20 -15.92 -39.13
CA SER A 694 11.26 -14.80 -39.18
C SER A 694 10.22 -14.87 -38.07
N SER A 695 10.07 -13.75 -37.37
CA SER A 695 9.05 -13.43 -36.38
C SER A 695 7.65 -13.33 -36.98
N GLY A 696 6.69 -14.10 -36.46
CA GLY A 696 5.26 -13.94 -36.73
C GLY A 696 4.48 -13.59 -35.45
N GLU A 697 3.75 -12.47 -35.49
CA GLU A 697 2.77 -12.04 -34.49
C GLU A 697 1.49 -12.92 -34.56
N GLU A 698 0.87 -13.21 -33.42
CA GLU A 698 -0.54 -13.63 -33.36
C GLU A 698 -1.32 -12.73 -32.39
N THR A 699 -2.29 -12.00 -32.95
CA THR A 699 -3.42 -11.39 -32.24
C THR A 699 -4.51 -12.43 -32.03
N MET A 700 -5.09 -12.45 -30.83
CA MET A 700 -6.33 -13.19 -30.52
C MET A 700 -7.53 -12.55 -31.21
N ASP A 701 -8.42 -13.35 -31.82
CA ASP A 701 -9.77 -13.50 -31.25
C ASP A 701 -10.63 -14.61 -31.91
N HIS A 702 -11.63 -14.99 -31.12
CA HIS A 702 -12.69 -16.00 -31.19
C HIS A 702 -13.24 -16.48 -32.57
N ASN A 703 -13.24 -17.82 -32.73
CA ASN A 703 -14.04 -18.75 -33.57
C ASN A 703 -14.45 -18.41 -35.01
N GLY A 704 -14.05 -19.26 -35.98
CA GLY A 704 -14.84 -19.56 -37.21
C GLY A 704 -14.05 -19.85 -38.51
N HIS A 705 -14.05 -21.11 -38.95
CA HIS A 705 -13.93 -21.71 -40.31
C HIS A 705 -13.32 -20.99 -41.56
N LEU A 706 -12.49 -21.77 -42.29
CA LEU A 706 -12.19 -21.83 -43.76
C LEU A 706 -11.51 -20.58 -44.40
N ASN A 707 -10.59 -20.65 -45.37
CA ASN A 707 -10.17 -21.65 -46.34
C ASN A 707 -8.70 -21.38 -46.77
N SER A 708 -8.01 -22.42 -47.23
CA SER A 708 -6.64 -22.38 -47.77
C SER A 708 -6.59 -21.65 -49.12
N GLU A 709 -5.73 -20.63 -49.26
CA GLU A 709 -5.00 -20.40 -50.52
C GLU A 709 -3.73 -19.57 -50.30
N SER A 710 -2.69 -20.02 -50.98
CA SER A 710 -1.26 -19.77 -50.78
C SER A 710 -0.79 -18.32 -50.97
N TRP A 711 0.09 -17.84 -50.10
CA TRP A 711 0.85 -16.59 -50.27
C TRP A 711 2.29 -16.86 -50.73
N LYS A 712 2.72 -16.15 -51.78
CA LYS A 712 4.13 -15.94 -52.16
C LYS A 712 4.55 -14.53 -51.71
N PRO A 713 5.80 -14.31 -51.25
CA PRO A 713 6.22 -13.01 -50.76
C PRO A 713 6.81 -12.14 -51.89
N HIS A 714 6.46 -10.85 -51.88
CA HIS A 714 7.21 -9.80 -52.54
C HIS A 714 7.75 -8.83 -51.48
N THR A 715 9.05 -8.56 -51.57
CA THR A 715 9.83 -7.56 -50.82
C THR A 715 9.31 -6.15 -51.04
N LEU A 716 9.15 -5.36 -49.97
CA LEU A 716 9.14 -3.90 -50.02
C LEU A 716 9.64 -3.28 -48.70
N THR A 717 10.56 -2.34 -48.87
CA THR A 717 11.23 -1.47 -47.91
C THR A 717 10.27 -0.40 -47.40
N GLU A 718 10.13 -0.15 -46.09
CA GLU A 718 9.50 1.08 -45.58
C GLU A 718 10.12 1.57 -44.26
N LEU A 719 10.37 2.88 -44.20
CA LEU A 719 11.04 3.65 -43.17
C LEU A 719 10.05 4.20 -42.12
N HIS A 720 10.11 3.70 -40.89
CA HIS A 720 9.70 4.42 -39.66
C HIS A 720 10.52 3.89 -38.47
N PRO A 721 11.00 4.73 -37.52
CA PRO A 721 11.73 4.25 -36.35
C PRO A 721 10.77 3.46 -35.44
N ARG A 722 11.00 2.15 -35.29
CA ARG A 722 10.23 1.30 -34.36
C ARG A 722 10.62 1.64 -32.92
N PHE A 723 9.63 1.92 -32.06
CA PHE A 723 9.80 2.05 -30.61
C PHE A 723 10.43 0.77 -30.03
N ASP A 724 11.61 0.90 -29.42
CA ASP A 724 12.38 -0.20 -28.84
C ASP A 724 12.25 -0.22 -27.31
N ILE A 725 12.54 -1.36 -26.68
CA ILE A 725 12.50 -1.49 -25.21
C ILE A 725 13.48 -0.54 -24.53
N ASN A 726 14.54 -0.13 -25.23
CA ASN A 726 15.51 0.85 -24.75
C ASN A 726 14.96 2.29 -24.73
N ASP A 727 13.81 2.56 -25.36
CA ASP A 727 13.16 3.87 -25.32
C ASP A 727 12.34 4.09 -24.04
N ILE A 728 12.09 3.03 -23.27
CA ILE A 728 11.45 3.14 -21.96
C ILE A 728 12.46 3.74 -20.95
N LEU A 729 12.35 5.04 -20.70
CA LEU A 729 13.23 5.80 -19.81
C LEU A 729 13.42 5.17 -18.42
N LEU A 730 12.38 4.55 -17.87
CA LEU A 730 12.43 3.87 -16.57
C LEU A 730 13.52 2.79 -16.53
N LEU A 731 13.72 2.06 -17.64
CA LEU A 731 14.70 0.99 -17.73
C LEU A 731 16.13 1.53 -17.79
N ARG A 732 16.34 2.70 -18.41
CA ARG A 732 17.62 3.41 -18.34
C ARG A 732 17.92 3.85 -16.90
N LYS A 733 16.93 4.45 -16.22
CA LYS A 733 17.07 4.93 -14.85
C LYS A 733 17.47 3.84 -13.86
N ILE A 734 16.81 2.68 -13.87
CA ILE A 734 17.16 1.59 -12.95
C ILE A 734 18.54 1.00 -13.27
N THR A 735 18.92 0.92 -14.54
CA THR A 735 20.23 0.40 -14.96
C THR A 735 21.36 1.29 -14.40
N ARG A 736 21.20 2.62 -14.44
CA ARG A 736 22.19 3.56 -13.90
C ARG A 736 22.36 3.48 -12.37
N LEU A 737 21.38 2.95 -11.62
CA LEU A 737 21.49 2.79 -10.16
C LEU A 737 22.52 1.75 -9.71
N PHE A 738 22.99 0.88 -10.61
CA PHE A 738 23.90 -0.21 -10.28
C PHE A 738 25.24 -0.02 -10.98
N ASP A 739 26.33 -0.32 -10.27
CA ASP A 739 27.71 -0.14 -10.76
C ASP A 739 27.93 -0.90 -12.08
N ASN A 740 27.54 -2.18 -12.12
CA ASN A 740 27.57 -3.04 -13.33
C ASN A 740 26.19 -3.19 -13.98
N GLY A 741 25.36 -2.15 -13.92
CA GLY A 741 23.96 -2.24 -14.32
C GLY A 741 23.76 -2.61 -15.79
N ILE A 742 24.59 -2.06 -16.68
CA ILE A 742 24.51 -2.31 -18.13
C ILE A 742 24.83 -3.77 -18.43
N GLU A 743 25.94 -4.28 -17.90
CA GLU A 743 26.40 -5.66 -18.05
C GLU A 743 25.36 -6.63 -17.46
N CYS A 744 24.86 -6.35 -16.26
CA CYS A 744 23.83 -7.14 -15.61
C CYS A 744 22.54 -7.21 -16.45
N ARG A 745 22.15 -6.10 -17.09
CA ARG A 745 20.98 -6.05 -17.97
C ARG A 745 21.24 -6.79 -19.29
N GLN A 746 22.41 -6.67 -19.89
CA GLN A 746 22.77 -7.40 -21.12
C GLN A 746 22.78 -8.92 -20.91
N ILE A 747 23.34 -9.39 -19.78
CA ILE A 747 23.31 -10.80 -19.40
C ILE A 747 21.86 -11.26 -19.20
N LEU A 748 21.06 -10.48 -18.49
CA LEU A 748 19.63 -10.77 -18.32
C LEU A 748 18.92 -10.88 -19.66
N ASP A 749 19.13 -9.93 -20.58
CA ASP A 749 18.51 -9.91 -21.89
C ASP A 749 18.87 -11.16 -22.71
N THR A 750 20.15 -11.56 -22.68
CA THR A 750 20.64 -12.79 -23.31
C THR A 750 19.98 -14.03 -22.73
N VAL A 751 19.82 -14.08 -21.39
CA VAL A 751 19.13 -15.19 -20.72
C VAL A 751 17.63 -15.22 -21.06
N ILE A 752 16.98 -14.06 -21.12
CA ILE A 752 15.57 -13.95 -21.54
C ILE A 752 15.40 -14.48 -22.97
N ASP A 753 16.33 -14.14 -23.87
CA ASP A 753 16.28 -14.60 -25.26
C ASP A 753 16.48 -16.11 -25.37
N LYS A 754 17.39 -16.69 -24.58
CA LYS A 754 17.52 -18.15 -24.48
C LYS A 754 16.27 -18.84 -23.91
N CYS A 755 15.50 -18.15 -23.08
CA CYS A 755 14.25 -18.66 -22.50
C CYS A 755 13.00 -18.33 -23.34
N SER A 756 13.16 -17.75 -24.53
CA SER A 756 12.07 -17.10 -25.29
C SER A 756 11.10 -18.04 -25.99
N ALA A 757 11.39 -19.35 -26.06
CA ALA A 757 10.67 -20.34 -26.87
C ALA A 757 9.12 -20.33 -26.75
N LEU A 758 8.57 -19.88 -25.61
CA LEU A 758 7.12 -19.72 -25.43
C LEU A 758 6.66 -18.30 -25.14
N GLN A 759 7.54 -17.48 -24.56
CA GLN A 759 7.23 -16.13 -24.15
C GLN A 759 8.54 -15.39 -23.90
N ASN A 760 8.84 -14.37 -24.69
CA ASN A 760 9.89 -13.42 -24.35
C ASN A 760 9.30 -12.29 -23.50
N ILE A 761 9.90 -12.02 -22.33
CA ILE A 761 9.41 -11.00 -21.40
C ILE A 761 9.50 -9.61 -22.03
N ARG A 762 10.57 -9.33 -22.77
CA ARG A 762 10.83 -8.03 -23.42
C ARG A 762 9.87 -7.79 -24.59
N GLN A 763 9.68 -8.79 -25.45
CA GLN A 763 8.73 -8.68 -26.56
C GLN A 763 7.29 -8.52 -26.08
N ALA A 764 6.90 -9.16 -24.96
CA ALA A 764 5.58 -8.98 -24.38
C ALA A 764 5.30 -7.51 -24.01
N VAL A 765 6.29 -6.80 -23.44
CA VAL A 765 6.18 -5.37 -23.13
C VAL A 765 5.86 -4.59 -24.41
N LEU A 766 6.65 -4.79 -25.47
CA LEU A 766 6.48 -4.11 -26.76
C LEU A 766 5.15 -4.42 -27.45
N GLN A 767 4.69 -5.67 -27.39
CA GLN A 767 3.39 -6.07 -27.94
C GLN A 767 2.23 -5.34 -27.26
N TYR A 768 2.24 -5.24 -25.93
CA TYR A 768 1.22 -4.47 -25.22
C TYR A 768 1.34 -2.97 -25.50
N THR A 769 2.55 -2.42 -25.63
CA THR A 769 2.77 -1.03 -26.08
C THR A 769 2.07 -0.76 -27.41
N LYS A 770 2.22 -1.67 -28.39
CA LYS A 770 1.57 -1.54 -29.71
C LYS A 770 0.05 -1.46 -29.58
N VAL A 771 -0.57 -2.35 -28.79
CA VAL A 771 -2.02 -2.37 -28.55
C VAL A 771 -2.52 -1.10 -27.84
N ILE A 772 -1.75 -0.56 -26.89
CA ILE A 772 -2.13 0.63 -26.11
C ILE A 772 -2.19 1.89 -27.00
N ASN A 773 -1.27 2.00 -27.95
CA ASN A 773 -1.15 3.15 -28.86
C ASN A 773 -2.03 3.06 -30.12
N GLN A 774 -2.70 1.94 -30.36
CA GLN A 774 -3.67 1.82 -31.45
C GLN A 774 -4.96 2.60 -31.12
N GLN A 775 -5.20 3.67 -31.87
CA GLN A 775 -6.35 4.56 -31.64
C GLN A 775 -7.71 3.89 -31.89
N ASN A 776 -7.77 2.89 -32.78
CA ASN A 776 -9.00 2.20 -33.16
C ASN A 776 -9.44 1.08 -32.19
N MET A 777 -8.67 0.82 -31.12
CA MET A 777 -8.97 -0.27 -30.17
C MET A 777 -9.99 0.16 -29.10
N GLU A 778 -10.90 -0.76 -28.74
CA GLU A 778 -11.92 -0.52 -27.71
C GLU A 778 -11.26 -0.09 -26.37
N PRO A 779 -11.79 0.94 -25.66
CA PRO A 779 -11.21 1.42 -24.40
C PRO A 779 -10.98 0.34 -23.35
N ARG A 780 -11.86 -0.67 -23.29
CA ARG A 780 -11.73 -1.81 -22.38
C ARG A 780 -10.52 -2.67 -22.70
N VAL A 781 -10.28 -2.97 -23.98
CA VAL A 781 -9.13 -3.76 -24.44
C VAL A 781 -7.83 -3.02 -24.17
N ARG A 782 -7.78 -1.71 -24.47
CA ARG A 782 -6.62 -0.85 -24.15
C ARG A 782 -6.31 -0.84 -22.66
N ARG A 783 -7.32 -0.78 -21.79
CA ARG A 783 -7.15 -0.86 -20.32
C ARG A 783 -6.60 -2.21 -19.86
N VAL A 784 -7.06 -3.32 -20.44
CA VAL A 784 -6.54 -4.67 -20.13
C VAL A 784 -5.10 -4.81 -20.60
N ALA A 785 -4.79 -4.35 -21.82
CA ALA A 785 -3.43 -4.32 -22.37
C ALA A 785 -2.49 -3.48 -21.49
N LEU A 786 -2.93 -2.31 -21.05
CA LEU A 786 -2.19 -1.44 -20.13
C LEU A 786 -1.85 -2.14 -18.81
N ASN A 787 -2.83 -2.79 -18.20
CA ASN A 787 -2.62 -3.55 -16.97
C ASN A 787 -1.66 -4.72 -17.17
N ARG A 788 -1.78 -5.48 -18.26
CA ARG A 788 -0.87 -6.61 -18.55
C ARG A 788 0.53 -6.13 -18.92
N GLY A 789 0.66 -5.08 -19.73
CA GLY A 789 1.94 -4.46 -20.08
C GLY A 789 2.68 -4.00 -18.81
N ALA A 790 1.98 -3.38 -17.87
CA ALA A 790 2.54 -2.99 -16.58
C ALA A 790 3.08 -4.18 -15.76
N GLU A 791 2.42 -5.35 -15.78
CA GLU A 791 2.93 -6.56 -15.11
C GLU A 791 4.23 -7.09 -15.73
N TYR A 792 4.32 -7.08 -17.06
CA TYR A 792 5.54 -7.51 -17.77
C TYR A 792 6.69 -6.52 -17.55
N LEU A 793 6.40 -5.22 -17.58
CA LEU A 793 7.39 -4.18 -17.29
C LEU A 793 7.89 -4.27 -15.84
N GLU A 794 7.00 -4.47 -14.87
CA GLU A 794 7.39 -4.70 -13.47
C GLU A 794 8.24 -5.97 -13.32
N ARG A 795 7.87 -7.06 -14.01
CA ARG A 795 8.63 -8.31 -13.99
C ARG A 795 10.05 -8.11 -14.53
N TYR A 796 10.20 -7.40 -15.64
CA TYR A 796 11.50 -7.09 -16.20
C TYR A 796 12.32 -6.19 -15.28
N LEU A 797 11.71 -5.15 -14.69
CA LEU A 797 12.35 -4.27 -13.70
C LEU A 797 12.89 -5.06 -12.50
N LYS A 798 12.11 -6.00 -11.95
CA LYS A 798 12.57 -6.87 -10.85
C LYS A 798 13.70 -7.81 -11.26
N LEU A 799 13.68 -8.32 -12.49
CA LEU A 799 14.76 -9.18 -13.00
C LEU A 799 16.06 -8.40 -13.19
N ILE A 800 16.02 -7.12 -13.59
CA ILE A 800 17.20 -6.25 -13.64
C ILE A 800 17.78 -6.09 -12.23
N ALA A 801 16.92 -5.76 -11.25
CA ALA A 801 17.34 -5.64 -9.86
C ALA A 801 17.90 -6.95 -9.29
N PHE A 802 17.32 -8.10 -9.65
CA PHE A 802 17.80 -9.41 -9.21
C PHE A 802 19.15 -9.78 -9.85
N SER A 803 19.35 -9.47 -11.14
CA SER A 803 20.65 -9.63 -11.81
C SER A 803 21.74 -8.82 -11.12
N ALA A 804 21.46 -7.55 -10.79
CA ALA A 804 22.37 -6.70 -10.03
C ALA A 804 22.64 -7.21 -8.61
N TYR A 805 21.62 -7.71 -7.91
CA TYR A 805 21.77 -8.36 -6.60
C TYR A 805 22.72 -9.56 -6.65
N LEU A 806 22.54 -10.45 -7.64
CA LEU A 806 23.41 -11.61 -7.84
C LEU A 806 24.85 -11.21 -8.16
N GLY A 807 25.07 -10.05 -8.80
CA GLY A 807 26.38 -9.49 -9.07
C GLY A 807 27.04 -8.79 -7.87
N SER A 808 26.32 -8.61 -6.76
CA SER A 808 26.78 -7.89 -5.56
C SER A 808 27.23 -8.83 -4.44
N GLU A 809 27.94 -8.28 -3.45
CA GLU A 809 28.41 -9.01 -2.25
C GLU A 809 27.28 -9.59 -1.41
N ALA A 810 26.06 -9.05 -1.54
CA ALA A 810 24.89 -9.50 -0.79
C ALA A 810 24.55 -10.98 -1.03
N PHE A 811 24.89 -11.52 -2.21
CA PHE A 811 24.67 -12.92 -2.56
C PHE A 811 25.88 -13.82 -2.28
N ASP A 812 27.07 -13.27 -1.96
CA ASP A 812 28.30 -14.05 -1.77
C ASP A 812 28.07 -15.19 -0.76
N GLY A 813 27.39 -14.90 0.37
CA GLY A 813 27.15 -15.89 1.43
C GLY A 813 26.35 -17.12 0.96
N PHE A 814 25.49 -16.99 -0.06
CA PHE A 814 24.77 -18.14 -0.65
C PHE A 814 25.68 -19.01 -1.52
N CYS A 815 26.80 -18.47 -2.02
CA CYS A 815 27.85 -19.19 -2.74
C CYS A 815 28.93 -19.78 -1.79
N GLY A 816 28.79 -19.61 -0.47
CA GLY A 816 29.81 -20.03 0.51
C GLY A 816 31.04 -19.11 0.56
N GLN A 817 30.94 -17.89 0.02
CA GLN A 817 31.97 -16.87 0.04
C GLN A 817 31.44 -15.70 0.91
N GLY A 818 32.16 -15.21 1.92
CA GLY A 818 31.69 -14.09 2.75
C GLY A 818 30.86 -14.46 4.00
N GLU A 819 30.70 -13.47 4.88
CA GLU A 819 30.30 -13.67 6.29
C GLU A 819 28.78 -13.68 6.53
N THR A 820 27.99 -13.03 5.65
CA THR A 820 26.54 -12.87 5.84
C THR A 820 25.72 -13.24 4.60
N LYS A 821 24.58 -13.92 4.80
CA LYS A 821 23.61 -14.25 3.75
C LYS A 821 22.48 -13.21 3.73
N ILE A 822 22.55 -12.23 2.83
CA ILE A 822 21.49 -11.21 2.70
C ILE A 822 20.52 -11.65 1.60
N SER A 823 19.26 -11.94 1.95
CA SER A 823 18.20 -12.26 0.97
C SER A 823 17.93 -11.11 0.00
N PHE A 824 17.47 -11.39 -1.21
CA PHE A 824 17.01 -10.40 -2.18
C PHE A 824 15.91 -9.50 -1.63
N LYS A 825 14.95 -10.05 -0.85
CA LYS A 825 13.92 -9.24 -0.19
C LYS A 825 14.51 -8.16 0.71
N ASN A 826 15.42 -8.53 1.62
CA ASN A 826 16.05 -7.58 2.54
C ASN A 826 16.96 -6.58 1.78
N TRP A 827 17.70 -7.05 0.77
CA TRP A 827 18.51 -6.19 -0.08
C TRP A 827 17.68 -5.14 -0.83
N LEU A 828 16.50 -5.53 -1.33
CA LEU A 828 15.59 -4.61 -2.02
C LEU A 828 14.85 -3.66 -1.04
N GLN A 829 14.64 -4.05 0.22
CA GLN A 829 14.07 -3.17 1.25
C GLN A 829 15.01 -2.02 1.61
N GLN A 830 16.32 -2.22 1.51
CA GLN A 830 17.33 -1.19 1.71
C GLN A 830 17.44 -0.19 0.54
N ARG A 831 16.58 -0.32 -0.49
CA ARG A 831 16.60 0.47 -1.74
C ARG A 831 15.22 1.07 -2.06
N PRO A 832 14.78 2.10 -1.31
CA PRO A 832 13.46 2.73 -1.48
C PRO A 832 13.24 3.32 -2.87
N GLU A 833 14.31 3.69 -3.58
CA GLU A 833 14.26 4.20 -4.95
C GLU A 833 13.70 3.16 -5.94
N ILE A 834 14.07 1.88 -5.81
CA ILE A 834 13.55 0.81 -6.67
C ILE A 834 12.09 0.51 -6.34
N GLN A 835 11.72 0.58 -5.05
CA GLN A 835 10.31 0.43 -4.65
C GLN A 835 9.45 1.54 -5.24
N THR A 836 9.95 2.77 -5.25
CA THR A 836 9.24 3.93 -5.81
C THR A 836 9.08 3.80 -7.33
N MET A 837 10.11 3.33 -8.04
CA MET A 837 10.01 2.98 -9.47
C MET A 837 8.96 1.89 -9.74
N LYS A 838 8.88 0.86 -8.89
CA LYS A 838 7.83 -0.16 -8.99
C LYS A 838 6.43 0.44 -8.81
N TRP A 839 6.27 1.33 -7.84
CA TRP A 839 4.99 2.01 -7.58
C TRP A 839 4.57 2.94 -8.72
N SER A 840 5.52 3.63 -9.37
CA SER A 840 5.19 4.52 -10.50
C SER A 840 4.62 3.76 -11.69
N ILE A 841 5.13 2.55 -12.00
CA ILE A 841 4.54 1.64 -13.01
C ILE A 841 3.06 1.36 -12.71
N ARG A 842 2.71 1.22 -11.42
CA ARG A 842 1.34 0.89 -11.00
C ARG A 842 0.40 2.09 -11.00
N LEU A 843 0.90 3.25 -10.59
CA LEU A 843 0.09 4.46 -10.46
C LEU A 843 -0.19 5.12 -11.81
N ARG A 844 0.80 5.14 -12.71
CA ARG A 844 0.69 5.79 -14.03
C ARG A 844 1.34 4.93 -15.13
N PRO A 845 0.84 3.72 -15.40
CA PRO A 845 1.43 2.83 -16.40
C PRO A 845 1.50 3.47 -17.79
N GLY A 846 0.51 4.29 -18.17
CA GLY A 846 0.39 4.87 -19.52
C GLY A 846 1.65 5.61 -19.97
N ARG A 847 2.28 6.37 -19.07
CA ARG A 847 3.48 7.17 -19.35
C ARG A 847 4.69 6.37 -19.83
N PHE A 848 4.75 5.08 -19.51
CA PHE A 848 5.86 4.20 -19.93
C PHE A 848 5.61 3.52 -21.27
N PHE A 849 4.39 3.63 -21.79
CA PHE A 849 3.96 3.01 -23.05
C PHE A 849 3.66 4.04 -24.14
N THR A 850 3.65 5.34 -23.84
CA THR A 850 3.46 6.38 -24.85
C THR A 850 4.71 6.50 -25.73
N VAL A 851 4.53 6.44 -27.04
CA VAL A 851 5.59 6.75 -28.01
C VAL A 851 5.75 8.26 -28.07
N PRO A 852 6.94 8.83 -27.81
CA PRO A 852 7.13 10.28 -27.91
C PRO A 852 6.82 10.79 -29.32
N ASP A 853 6.04 11.87 -29.44
CA ASP A 853 5.93 12.60 -30.71
C ASP A 853 7.31 13.16 -31.07
N GLU A 854 7.75 12.98 -32.32
CA GLU A 854 9.03 13.48 -32.84
C GLU A 854 9.10 15.02 -32.83
N HIS A 855 9.24 15.62 -31.64
CA HIS A 855 9.58 17.02 -31.50
C HIS A 855 11.11 17.16 -31.59
N LYS A 856 11.53 17.75 -32.72
CA LYS A 856 12.92 17.95 -33.15
C LYS A 856 13.74 18.71 -32.11
N ALA A 857 14.55 18.01 -31.31
CA ALA A 857 15.77 18.60 -30.79
C ALA A 857 16.76 18.76 -31.94
N THR A 858 17.07 20.01 -32.31
CA THR A 858 18.07 20.36 -33.33
C THR A 858 19.48 20.19 -32.78
N CYS A 859 19.84 18.99 -32.30
CA CYS A 859 21.16 18.71 -31.73
C CYS A 859 21.85 17.56 -32.48
N GLN A 860 23.17 17.66 -32.69
CA GLN A 860 23.98 16.73 -33.49
C GLN A 860 23.80 15.27 -33.00
N PRO A 861 23.02 14.41 -33.70
CA PRO A 861 22.54 13.16 -33.10
C PRO A 861 23.61 12.07 -33.02
N SER A 862 24.67 12.13 -33.83
CA SER A 862 25.57 10.98 -34.04
C SER A 862 26.43 10.64 -32.82
N ILE A 863 26.99 11.64 -32.14
CA ILE A 863 27.90 11.42 -31.00
C ILE A 863 27.13 11.07 -29.72
N VAL A 864 26.02 11.78 -29.45
CA VAL A 864 25.13 11.45 -28.33
C VAL A 864 24.53 10.04 -28.47
N LYS A 865 24.31 9.56 -29.70
CA LYS A 865 23.89 8.18 -29.99
C LYS A 865 25.03 7.15 -29.88
N ALA A 866 26.29 7.58 -29.98
CA ALA A 866 27.47 6.72 -29.91
C ALA A 866 28.02 6.54 -28.49
N ARG A 867 27.65 7.41 -27.54
CA ARG A 867 28.01 7.32 -26.12
C ARG A 867 27.77 5.93 -25.52
N ASN A 868 28.75 5.40 -24.79
CA ASN A 868 28.70 4.05 -24.21
C ASN A 868 29.03 4.02 -22.70
N GLY A 869 29.07 5.18 -22.04
CA GLY A 869 29.28 5.28 -20.59
C GLY A 869 28.17 4.64 -19.76
N SER A 870 28.50 4.31 -18.52
CA SER A 870 27.58 3.64 -17.58
C SER A 870 26.43 4.56 -17.11
N VAL A 871 26.68 5.87 -17.05
CA VAL A 871 25.78 6.97 -16.70
C VAL A 871 25.60 7.90 -17.90
N LEU A 872 26.70 8.40 -18.48
CA LEU A 872 26.72 9.20 -19.72
C LEU A 872 26.62 8.29 -20.96
N GLY A 873 25.51 7.56 -21.04
CA GLY A 873 25.23 6.60 -22.10
C GLY A 873 24.47 7.21 -23.27
N LYS A 874 24.10 6.34 -24.24
CA LYS A 874 23.28 6.71 -25.42
C LYS A 874 22.07 7.55 -25.04
N GLY A 875 21.90 8.68 -25.73
CA GLY A 875 20.76 9.58 -25.50
C GLY A 875 20.89 10.49 -24.27
N SER A 876 22.00 10.43 -23.53
CA SER A 876 22.24 11.29 -22.37
C SER A 876 23.04 12.54 -22.78
N ILE A 877 22.67 13.70 -22.25
CA ILE A 877 23.37 14.97 -22.46
C ILE A 877 23.77 15.61 -21.14
N LEU A 878 24.82 16.45 -21.18
CA LEU A 878 25.22 17.32 -20.08
C LEU A 878 24.82 18.74 -20.41
N LYS A 879 23.84 19.25 -19.66
CA LYS A 879 23.30 20.60 -19.86
C LYS A 879 23.80 21.53 -18.77
N MET A 880 24.22 22.73 -19.15
CA MET A 880 24.61 23.78 -18.22
C MET A 880 23.44 24.11 -17.28
N TYR A 881 23.77 24.28 -16.01
CA TYR A 881 22.77 24.52 -14.96
C TYR A 881 22.19 25.94 -14.99
N PHE A 882 22.92 26.89 -15.59
CA PHE A 882 22.42 28.24 -15.81
C PHE A 882 21.55 28.29 -17.06
N PHE A 883 20.38 28.90 -16.95
CA PHE A 883 19.43 29.01 -18.06
C PHE A 883 18.69 30.35 -18.07
N PRO A 884 18.17 30.78 -19.24
CA PRO A 884 17.37 31.99 -19.36
C PRO A 884 16.10 31.92 -18.50
N GLY A 885 15.78 32.98 -17.77
CA GLY A 885 14.61 33.03 -16.89
C GLY A 885 14.81 32.44 -15.48
N GLN A 886 16.01 31.92 -15.16
CA GLN A 886 16.37 31.57 -13.79
C GLN A 886 16.23 32.81 -12.88
N ARG A 887 15.50 32.69 -11.76
CA ARG A 887 15.29 33.81 -10.84
C ARG A 887 16.64 34.34 -10.34
N ARG A 888 16.91 35.62 -10.59
CA ARG A 888 18.11 36.34 -10.12
C ARG A 888 17.84 37.28 -8.95
N SER A 889 16.56 37.47 -8.58
CA SER A 889 16.17 38.25 -7.41
C SER A 889 16.63 37.53 -6.14
N SER A 890 17.68 38.02 -5.51
CA SER A 890 18.21 37.50 -4.24
C SER A 890 18.20 38.58 -3.17
N SER A 891 18.16 38.19 -1.90
CA SER A 891 18.43 39.14 -0.80
C SER A 891 19.90 39.55 -0.78
N MET A 892 20.76 38.73 -1.38
CA MET A 892 22.22 38.90 -1.43
C MET A 892 22.74 38.56 -2.83
N ASN A 893 23.56 39.42 -3.43
CA ASN A 893 24.11 39.22 -4.76
C ASN A 893 25.57 38.74 -4.68
N PHE A 894 25.83 37.52 -5.13
CA PHE A 894 27.18 36.95 -5.26
C PHE A 894 27.42 36.54 -6.70
N ARG A 895 28.66 36.69 -7.20
CA ARG A 895 28.97 36.38 -8.60
C ARG A 895 29.01 34.85 -8.77
N GLY A 896 28.18 34.32 -9.66
CA GLY A 896 28.12 32.87 -9.92
C GLY A 896 27.23 32.07 -8.95
N THR A 897 26.52 32.73 -8.03
CA THR A 897 25.52 32.09 -7.17
C THR A 897 24.16 32.79 -7.29
N PRO A 898 23.21 32.23 -8.05
CA PRO A 898 21.87 32.79 -8.16
C PRO A 898 21.05 32.59 -6.88
N HIS A 899 20.09 33.49 -6.64
CA HIS A 899 18.98 33.32 -5.70
C HIS A 899 19.41 32.91 -4.26
N VAL A 900 20.30 33.68 -3.66
CA VAL A 900 20.66 33.50 -2.24
C VAL A 900 19.65 34.18 -1.33
N ILE A 901 19.09 33.42 -0.39
CA ILE A 901 18.09 33.87 0.58
C ILE A 901 18.56 33.52 2.00
N LYS A 902 18.41 34.47 2.93
CA LYS A 902 18.60 34.27 4.36
C LYS A 902 17.23 34.28 5.05
N VAL A 903 17.00 33.38 6.00
CA VAL A 903 15.81 33.43 6.86
C VAL A 903 15.99 34.46 7.96
N ASP A 904 15.01 35.34 8.12
CA ASP A 904 15.06 36.38 9.14
C ASP A 904 15.04 35.80 10.57
N GLY A 905 16.02 36.23 11.38
CA GLY A 905 16.19 35.79 12.77
C GLY A 905 16.76 34.37 12.93
N TYR A 906 17.15 33.70 11.85
CA TYR A 906 17.79 32.38 11.91
C TYR A 906 19.09 32.35 11.11
N PRO A 907 20.09 31.53 11.50
CA PRO A 907 21.31 31.36 10.74
C PRO A 907 21.14 30.36 9.58
N VAL A 908 20.01 30.44 8.88
CA VAL A 908 19.59 29.49 7.84
C VAL A 908 19.55 30.23 6.50
N TYR A 909 20.21 29.64 5.50
CA TYR A 909 20.39 30.20 4.17
C TYR A 909 19.99 29.17 3.11
N SER A 910 19.53 29.63 1.96
CA SER A 910 19.41 28.83 0.74
C SER A 910 20.08 29.52 -0.43
N MET A 911 20.54 28.73 -1.40
CA MET A 911 21.03 29.22 -2.67
C MET A 911 20.62 28.29 -3.83
N ALA A 912 20.51 28.86 -5.02
CA ALA A 912 20.50 28.04 -6.24
C ALA A 912 21.89 27.43 -6.46
N THR A 913 21.97 26.38 -7.27
CA THR A 913 23.23 25.74 -7.65
C THR A 913 24.31 26.78 -8.04
N PRO A 914 25.41 26.88 -7.26
CA PRO A 914 26.47 27.87 -7.51
C PRO A 914 27.55 27.35 -8.46
N THR A 915 28.35 28.25 -9.04
CA THR A 915 29.71 27.91 -9.50
C THR A 915 30.64 27.64 -8.31
N VAL A 916 31.80 27.03 -8.55
CA VAL A 916 32.80 26.82 -7.48
C VAL A 916 33.25 28.14 -6.86
N ASP A 917 33.48 29.17 -7.69
CA ASP A 917 33.83 30.52 -7.22
C ASP A 917 32.70 31.18 -6.44
N GLY A 918 31.46 31.04 -6.91
CA GLY A 918 30.30 31.57 -6.22
C GLY A 918 30.05 30.90 -4.87
N ALA A 919 30.27 29.59 -4.77
CA ALA A 919 30.23 28.87 -3.49
C ALA A 919 31.31 29.41 -2.54
N ARG A 920 32.53 29.65 -3.04
CA ARG A 920 33.63 30.22 -2.27
C ARG A 920 33.31 31.61 -1.73
N GLU A 921 32.68 32.46 -2.55
CA GLU A 921 32.27 33.81 -2.17
C GLU A 921 31.25 33.78 -1.02
N VAL A 922 30.22 32.92 -1.13
CA VAL A 922 29.20 32.74 -0.08
C VAL A 922 29.81 32.23 1.22
N LEU A 923 30.69 31.21 1.15
CA LEU A 923 31.33 30.67 2.35
C LEU A 923 32.28 31.67 3.02
N SER A 924 32.99 32.47 2.24
CA SER A 924 33.83 33.56 2.77
C SER A 924 32.98 34.61 3.48
N TYR A 925 31.84 34.98 2.90
CA TYR A 925 30.87 35.89 3.52
C TYR A 925 30.33 35.36 4.86
N LEU A 926 30.12 34.04 4.97
CA LEU A 926 29.69 33.40 6.22
C LEU A 926 30.81 33.25 7.26
N GLY A 927 32.05 33.68 6.97
CA GLY A 927 33.17 33.61 7.90
C GLY A 927 33.75 32.20 8.08
N CYS A 928 33.64 31.35 7.04
CA CYS A 928 34.10 29.95 7.10
C CYS A 928 35.63 29.79 7.02
N LYS A 929 36.36 30.87 6.72
CA LYS A 929 37.81 30.86 6.51
C LYS A 929 38.42 32.10 7.14
N ASP A 930 39.50 31.92 7.89
CA ASP A 930 40.22 33.03 8.51
C ASP A 930 41.04 33.78 7.46
N ALA A 931 40.64 35.00 7.15
CA ALA A 931 41.33 35.87 6.20
C ALA A 931 42.34 36.81 6.88
N THR A 932 42.33 36.94 8.22
CA THR A 932 43.07 37.99 8.95
C THR A 932 43.87 37.53 10.17
N GLY A 933 43.76 36.26 10.59
CA GLY A 933 44.48 35.70 11.75
C GLY A 933 43.85 36.03 13.10
N ARG A 934 42.64 36.64 13.13
CA ARG A 934 42.03 37.22 14.35
C ARG A 934 40.54 36.88 14.56
N ASP A 935 39.89 36.20 13.62
CA ASP A 935 38.45 35.95 13.66
C ASP A 935 38.11 34.50 14.06
N ILE A 936 37.01 34.32 14.79
CA ILE A 936 36.46 33.00 15.13
C ILE A 936 35.88 32.39 13.85
N ILE A 937 36.52 31.33 13.35
CA ILE A 937 36.07 30.57 12.18
C ILE A 937 34.67 29.98 12.46
N GLN A 938 33.73 30.29 11.58
CA GLN A 938 32.36 29.82 11.71
C GLN A 938 32.17 28.51 10.95
N LYS A 939 31.64 27.49 11.64
CA LYS A 939 31.32 26.21 11.01
C LYS A 939 30.00 26.29 10.24
N VAL A 940 29.99 25.83 8.99
CA VAL A 940 28.81 25.83 8.11
C VAL A 940 28.44 24.43 7.65
N VAL A 941 27.18 24.05 7.85
CA VAL A 941 26.62 22.80 7.34
C VAL A 941 25.95 23.05 6.01
N ILE A 942 26.46 22.45 4.95
CA ILE A 942 25.94 22.52 3.60
C ILE A 942 25.10 21.28 3.33
N THR A 943 23.79 21.48 3.16
CA THR A 943 22.87 20.41 2.79
C THR A 943 22.43 20.58 1.35
N ASP A 944 22.85 19.65 0.50
CA ASP A 944 22.50 19.64 -0.91
C ASP A 944 21.21 18.83 -1.12
N LEU A 945 20.13 19.51 -1.51
CA LEU A 945 18.80 18.94 -1.66
C LEU A 945 18.54 18.39 -3.08
N ARG A 946 19.52 18.44 -3.97
CA ARG A 946 19.34 18.08 -5.38
C ARG A 946 19.23 16.57 -5.54
N GLU A 947 18.22 16.15 -6.29
CA GLU A 947 17.97 14.73 -6.62
C GLU A 947 18.64 14.34 -7.93
N GLU A 948 18.78 15.31 -8.83
CA GLU A 948 19.47 15.18 -10.10
C GLU A 948 20.98 15.06 -9.92
N VAL A 949 21.61 14.35 -10.86
CA VAL A 949 23.06 14.13 -10.93
C VAL A 949 23.74 15.38 -11.49
N VAL A 950 24.67 15.95 -10.73
CA VAL A 950 25.40 17.18 -11.07
C VAL A 950 26.89 16.90 -11.18
N VAL A 951 27.56 17.54 -12.13
CA VAL A 951 29.02 17.53 -12.28
C VAL A 951 29.51 18.95 -12.52
N TYR A 952 30.68 19.30 -12.00
CA TYR A 952 31.34 20.58 -12.24
C TYR A 952 32.43 20.40 -13.29
N ILE A 953 32.39 21.23 -14.33
CA ILE A 953 33.39 21.27 -15.41
C ILE A 953 33.94 22.69 -15.47
N LYS A 954 35.25 22.86 -15.26
CA LYS A 954 35.93 24.17 -15.14
C LYS A 954 35.24 25.10 -14.14
N GLY A 955 34.83 24.54 -13.00
CA GLY A 955 34.12 25.27 -11.95
C GLY A 955 32.64 25.63 -12.26
N THR A 956 32.12 25.27 -13.44
CA THR A 956 30.73 25.51 -13.84
C THR A 956 29.88 24.25 -13.67
N PRO A 957 28.69 24.33 -13.06
CA PRO A 957 27.81 23.17 -12.86
C PRO A 957 27.08 22.76 -14.16
N PHE A 958 27.06 21.45 -14.42
CA PHE A 958 26.29 20.78 -15.47
C PHE A 958 25.43 19.68 -14.86
N VAL A 959 24.27 19.44 -15.46
CA VAL A 959 23.31 18.44 -15.02
C VAL A 959 23.05 17.41 -16.11
N LEU A 960 22.92 16.15 -15.71
CA LEU A 960 22.52 15.07 -16.60
C LEU A 960 21.07 15.27 -17.07
N ARG A 961 20.84 15.14 -18.37
CA ARG A 961 19.52 15.21 -19.04
C ARG A 961 19.41 14.13 -20.11
N GLU A 962 18.19 13.83 -20.53
CA GLU A 962 17.97 13.00 -21.73
C GLU A 962 17.80 13.89 -22.95
N LEU A 963 18.21 13.39 -24.11
CA LEU A 963 18.16 14.12 -25.38
C LEU A 963 16.72 14.41 -25.83
N ASP A 964 15.80 13.49 -25.58
CA ASP A 964 14.36 13.60 -25.86
C ASP A 964 13.62 14.46 -24.82
N GLN A 965 14.24 14.72 -23.67
CA GLN A 965 13.72 15.58 -22.61
C GLN A 965 14.81 16.52 -22.07
N PRO A 966 15.34 17.44 -22.90
CA PRO A 966 16.57 18.17 -22.57
C PRO A 966 16.36 19.28 -21.53
N VAL A 967 15.10 19.69 -21.30
CA VAL A 967 14.71 20.69 -20.29
C VAL A 967 14.23 20.00 -19.00
N ASP A 968 13.52 18.88 -19.12
CA ASP A 968 12.91 18.21 -17.96
C ASP A 968 13.97 17.65 -17.01
N THR A 969 13.68 17.76 -15.72
CA THR A 969 14.54 17.23 -14.68
C THR A 969 14.52 15.70 -14.68
N LEU A 970 15.70 15.09 -14.84
CA LEU A 970 15.91 13.65 -14.66
C LEU A 970 15.74 13.29 -13.18
N LYS A 971 14.50 12.99 -12.78
CA LYS A 971 14.13 12.64 -11.39
C LYS A 971 14.29 11.15 -11.13
N HIS A 972 14.90 10.80 -10.00
CA HIS A 972 14.99 9.47 -9.41
C HIS A 972 14.20 9.46 -8.09
N VAL A 973 12.87 9.45 -8.19
CA VAL A 973 12.00 9.67 -7.03
C VAL A 973 12.34 8.67 -5.92
N GLY A 974 12.77 9.18 -4.75
CA GLY A 974 13.14 8.38 -3.59
C GLY A 974 14.61 7.93 -3.53
N ILE A 975 15.50 8.45 -4.38
CA ILE A 975 16.95 8.17 -4.35
C ILE A 975 17.60 8.72 -3.07
N SER A 976 18.55 7.96 -2.52
CA SER A 976 19.34 8.37 -1.36
C SER A 976 20.53 9.24 -1.77
N GLY A 977 21.00 10.10 -0.87
CA GLY A 977 22.19 10.93 -1.09
C GLY A 977 23.43 10.14 -1.54
N PRO A 978 23.82 9.06 -0.83
CA PRO A 978 24.97 8.23 -1.22
C PRO A 978 24.82 7.60 -2.60
N MET A 979 23.59 7.27 -3.02
CA MET A 979 23.35 6.74 -4.36
C MET A 979 23.54 7.80 -5.44
N VAL A 980 23.08 9.04 -5.19
CA VAL A 980 23.34 10.17 -6.11
C VAL A 980 24.83 10.41 -6.25
N GLU A 981 25.57 10.45 -5.12
CA GLU A 981 27.02 10.66 -5.11
C GLU A 981 27.77 9.55 -5.89
N ASN A 982 27.35 8.28 -5.76
CA ASN A 982 27.91 7.19 -6.56
C ASN A 982 27.68 7.41 -8.07
N ILE A 983 26.46 7.78 -8.48
CA ILE A 983 26.17 8.07 -9.89
C ILE A 983 26.97 9.28 -10.39
N GLU A 984 27.18 10.31 -9.56
CA GLU A 984 28.02 11.47 -9.90
C GLU A 984 29.49 11.06 -10.09
N ALA A 985 30.02 10.16 -9.25
CA ALA A 985 31.39 9.63 -9.39
C ALA A 985 31.55 8.84 -10.71
N ARG A 986 30.61 7.95 -11.03
CA ARG A 986 30.62 7.19 -12.29
C ARG A 986 30.40 8.08 -13.51
N LEU A 987 29.58 9.13 -13.40
CA LEU A 987 29.43 10.13 -14.44
C LEU A 987 30.76 10.84 -14.74
N LYS A 988 31.52 11.19 -13.69
CA LYS A 988 32.87 11.75 -13.85
C LYS A 988 33.78 10.77 -14.58
N GLU A 989 33.78 9.49 -14.22
CA GLU A 989 34.58 8.46 -14.91
C GLU A 989 34.22 8.33 -16.39
N ASP A 990 32.93 8.33 -16.72
CA ASP A 990 32.46 8.31 -18.12
C ASP A 990 32.93 9.55 -18.89
N ILE A 991 32.82 10.74 -18.29
CA ILE A 991 33.29 12.00 -18.89
C ILE A 991 34.79 11.93 -19.17
N LEU A 992 35.60 11.53 -18.19
CA LEU A 992 37.04 11.42 -18.35
C LEU A 992 37.42 10.38 -19.43
N SER A 993 36.61 9.34 -19.58
CA SER A 993 36.80 8.32 -20.62
C SER A 993 36.45 8.86 -22.01
N GLU A 994 35.32 9.56 -22.16
CA GLU A 994 34.91 10.23 -23.41
C GLU A 994 35.94 11.30 -23.83
N VAL A 995 36.42 12.11 -22.89
CA VAL A 995 37.47 13.13 -23.13
C VAL A 995 38.77 12.50 -23.62
N LYS A 996 39.20 11.37 -23.03
CA LYS A 996 40.38 10.63 -23.51
C LYS A 996 40.19 10.07 -24.92
N GLN A 997 39.00 9.59 -25.25
CA GLN A 997 38.67 9.04 -26.58
C GLN A 997 38.57 10.13 -27.66
N LEU A 998 38.12 11.34 -27.29
CA LEU A 998 37.88 12.46 -28.22
C LEU A 998 38.98 13.53 -28.19
N GLU A 999 40.20 13.14 -27.81
CA GLU A 999 41.39 14.02 -27.81
C GLU A 999 41.20 15.32 -27.02
N GLY A 1000 40.68 15.21 -25.79
CA GLY A 1000 40.51 16.36 -24.89
C GLY A 1000 39.20 17.12 -25.06
N ARG A 1001 38.29 16.70 -25.96
CA ARG A 1001 37.02 17.42 -26.22
C ARG A 1001 35.80 16.71 -25.63
N LEU A 1002 34.84 17.48 -25.16
CA LEU A 1002 33.53 16.99 -24.70
C LEU A 1002 32.39 17.84 -25.28
N LEU A 1003 31.29 17.18 -25.64
CA LEU A 1003 30.08 17.85 -26.10
C LEU A 1003 29.16 18.21 -24.91
N LEU A 1004 29.07 19.51 -24.63
CA LEU A 1004 28.24 20.13 -23.59
C LEU A 1004 27.02 20.81 -24.22
N HIS A 1005 26.02 21.14 -23.41
CA HIS A 1005 24.78 21.76 -23.88
C HIS A 1005 24.41 22.96 -23.03
N GLN A 1006 23.77 23.97 -23.63
CA GLN A 1006 23.23 25.13 -22.93
C GLN A 1006 21.86 25.51 -23.47
N GLU A 1007 21.05 26.18 -22.64
CA GLU A 1007 19.79 26.76 -23.09
C GLU A 1007 20.00 28.17 -23.63
N GLU A 1008 19.48 28.42 -24.83
CA GLU A 1008 19.41 29.74 -25.44
C GLU A 1008 17.95 30.15 -25.61
N PHE A 1009 17.63 31.36 -25.15
CA PHE A 1009 16.30 31.94 -25.29
C PHE A 1009 16.26 32.79 -26.55
N ASN A 1010 15.37 32.42 -27.46
CA ASN A 1010 15.12 33.18 -28.65
C ASN A 1010 14.05 34.26 -28.36
N THR A 1011 14.49 35.52 -28.31
CA THR A 1011 13.63 36.68 -28.03
C THR A 1011 12.57 36.92 -29.11
N ALA A 1012 12.77 36.43 -30.34
CA ALA A 1012 11.82 36.61 -31.44
C ALA A 1012 10.69 35.58 -31.43
N THR A 1013 10.95 34.35 -30.98
CA THR A 1013 9.94 33.28 -30.89
C THR A 1013 9.40 33.06 -29.48
N ASN A 1014 9.98 33.71 -28.47
CA ASN A 1014 9.70 33.49 -27.05
C ASN A 1014 9.83 32.01 -26.64
N GLN A 1015 10.75 31.28 -27.28
CA GLN A 1015 11.01 29.86 -27.05
C GLN A 1015 12.47 29.64 -26.63
N CYS A 1016 12.69 28.68 -25.72
CA CYS A 1016 14.03 28.21 -25.36
C CYS A 1016 14.41 27.00 -26.23
N SER A 1017 15.65 26.97 -26.72
CA SER A 1017 16.24 25.83 -27.41
C SER A 1017 17.51 25.36 -26.70
N VAL A 1018 17.76 24.05 -26.68
CA VAL A 1018 18.98 23.48 -26.11
C VAL A 1018 20.00 23.23 -27.23
N LEU A 1019 21.13 23.92 -27.17
CA LEU A 1019 22.20 23.84 -28.18
C LEU A 1019 23.44 23.14 -27.61
N GLY A 1020 24.03 22.26 -28.41
CA GLY A 1020 25.29 21.60 -28.11
C GLY A 1020 26.51 22.43 -28.55
N TYR A 1021 27.57 22.46 -27.74
CA TYR A 1021 28.84 23.10 -28.05
C TYR A 1021 30.01 22.25 -27.55
N TRP A 1022 31.16 22.35 -28.23
CA TRP A 1022 32.37 21.62 -27.91
C TRP A 1022 33.26 22.42 -26.96
N GLU A 1023 33.75 21.76 -25.92
CA GLU A 1023 34.66 22.35 -24.94
C GLU A 1023 35.90 21.46 -24.80
N HIS A 1024 37.08 22.06 -24.67
CA HIS A 1024 38.31 21.33 -24.32
C HIS A 1024 38.38 21.16 -22.80
N ILE A 1025 38.59 19.93 -22.32
CA ILE A 1025 38.54 19.58 -20.90
C ILE A 1025 39.81 18.83 -20.52
N ASP A 1026 40.51 19.31 -19.50
CA ASP A 1026 41.62 18.61 -18.87
C ASP A 1026 41.13 17.67 -17.75
N LEU A 1027 41.94 16.68 -17.35
CA LEU A 1027 41.51 15.68 -16.36
C LEU A 1027 41.19 16.29 -14.98
N GLU A 1028 41.78 17.43 -14.64
CA GLU A 1028 41.56 18.16 -13.39
C GLU A 1028 40.33 19.10 -13.43
N ASP A 1029 39.77 19.35 -14.61
CA ASP A 1029 38.63 20.26 -14.79
C ASP A 1029 37.30 19.67 -14.30
N VAL A 1030 37.23 18.36 -14.07
CA VAL A 1030 35.98 17.64 -13.78
C VAL A 1030 35.91 17.23 -12.31
N MET A 1031 34.92 17.75 -11.58
CA MET A 1031 34.70 17.46 -10.17
C MET A 1031 33.24 17.10 -9.88
N THR A 1032 33.00 16.16 -8.95
CA THR A 1032 31.67 15.96 -8.37
C THR A 1032 31.37 17.03 -7.32
N PRO A 1033 30.09 17.28 -6.96
CA PRO A 1033 29.75 18.16 -5.84
C PRO A 1033 30.47 17.81 -4.55
N ALA A 1034 30.56 16.53 -4.19
CA ALA A 1034 31.27 16.07 -3.00
C ALA A 1034 32.77 16.41 -3.05
N GLU A 1035 33.41 16.24 -4.21
CA GLU A 1035 34.81 16.65 -4.42
C GLU A 1035 34.98 18.16 -4.33
N VAL A 1036 34.08 18.96 -4.92
CA VAL A 1036 34.13 20.43 -4.83
C VAL A 1036 34.15 20.90 -3.37
N TYR A 1037 33.21 20.42 -2.55
CA TYR A 1037 33.15 20.81 -1.15
C TYR A 1037 34.24 20.16 -0.30
N SER A 1038 34.76 18.99 -0.68
CA SER A 1038 35.96 18.41 -0.08
C SER A 1038 37.19 19.29 -0.32
N THR A 1039 37.42 19.71 -1.57
CA THR A 1039 38.53 20.60 -1.93
C THR A 1039 38.42 21.96 -1.25
N LEU A 1040 37.21 22.52 -1.11
CA LEU A 1040 37.01 23.75 -0.33
C LEU A 1040 37.36 23.52 1.14
N ARG A 1041 36.97 22.40 1.74
CA ARG A 1041 37.38 22.06 3.11
C ARG A 1041 38.90 21.97 3.24
N ASP A 1042 39.57 21.32 2.29
CA ASP A 1042 41.04 21.19 2.27
C ASP A 1042 41.75 22.54 2.06
N GLN A 1043 41.08 23.50 1.41
CA GLN A 1043 41.52 24.90 1.28
C GLN A 1043 41.31 25.74 2.57
N GLY A 1044 40.90 25.12 3.67
CA GLY A 1044 40.77 25.75 4.99
C GLY A 1044 39.38 26.32 5.30
N TYR A 1045 38.34 25.96 4.54
CA TYR A 1045 36.97 26.33 4.86
C TYR A 1045 36.38 25.34 5.90
N CYS A 1046 35.85 25.84 7.02
CA CYS A 1046 35.23 25.02 8.06
C CYS A 1046 33.79 24.62 7.67
N ILE A 1047 33.66 23.58 6.85
CA ILE A 1047 32.38 23.13 6.31
C ILE A 1047 32.15 21.63 6.47
N ASP A 1048 30.89 21.26 6.69
CA ASP A 1048 30.39 19.88 6.58
C ASP A 1048 29.43 19.82 5.39
N TYR A 1049 29.63 18.89 4.44
CA TYR A 1049 28.76 18.72 3.28
C TYR A 1049 27.97 17.41 3.40
N LYS A 1050 26.68 17.45 3.06
CA LYS A 1050 25.81 16.27 3.01
C LYS A 1050 24.78 16.37 1.89
N ARG A 1051 24.59 15.29 1.13
CA ARG A 1051 23.53 15.17 0.11
C ARG A 1051 22.25 14.57 0.71
N ILE A 1052 21.14 15.30 0.65
CA ILE A 1052 19.80 14.84 1.10
C ILE A 1052 18.77 15.20 0.03
N PRO A 1053 18.58 14.34 -1.00
CA PRO A 1053 17.67 14.62 -2.11
C PRO A 1053 16.22 14.93 -1.67
N LEU A 1054 15.73 16.13 -1.98
CA LEU A 1054 14.39 16.59 -1.63
C LEU A 1054 13.83 17.53 -2.71
N THR A 1055 12.89 17.03 -3.51
CA THR A 1055 12.21 17.79 -4.57
C THR A 1055 10.76 18.14 -4.20
N ARG A 1056 10.13 19.07 -4.92
CA ARG A 1056 8.73 19.49 -4.70
C ARG A 1056 7.75 18.40 -5.12
N GLU A 1057 8.12 17.60 -6.11
CA GLU A 1057 7.31 16.57 -6.75
C GLU A 1057 7.42 15.23 -6.04
N ARG A 1058 8.53 14.99 -5.31
CA ARG A 1058 8.66 13.88 -4.39
C ARG A 1058 7.62 14.03 -3.28
N GLU A 1059 7.00 12.92 -2.91
CA GLU A 1059 6.15 12.87 -1.72
C GLU A 1059 7.02 12.95 -0.47
N ALA A 1060 6.70 13.88 0.43
CA ALA A 1060 7.45 14.04 1.67
C ALA A 1060 7.22 12.82 2.58
N LEU A 1061 8.27 12.35 3.23
CA LEU A 1061 8.24 11.25 4.21
C LEU A 1061 8.71 11.73 5.57
N ALA A 1062 8.29 11.05 6.64
CA ALA A 1062 8.78 11.34 8.00
C ALA A 1062 10.31 11.18 8.11
N ALA A 1063 10.89 10.18 7.41
CA ALA A 1063 12.33 9.98 7.35
C ALA A 1063 13.11 11.14 6.70
N ASP A 1064 12.46 11.96 5.85
CA ASP A 1064 13.10 13.16 5.28
C ASP A 1064 13.32 14.21 6.37
N VAL A 1065 12.38 14.33 7.32
CA VAL A 1065 12.49 15.22 8.47
C VAL A 1065 13.63 14.78 9.38
N ASP A 1066 13.73 13.48 9.68
CA ASP A 1066 14.86 12.92 10.44
C ASP A 1066 16.21 13.17 9.76
N SER A 1067 16.27 12.99 8.43
CA SER A 1067 17.49 13.21 7.65
C SER A 1067 17.96 14.67 7.72
N ILE A 1068 17.04 15.62 7.60
CA ILE A 1068 17.34 17.06 7.70
C ILE A 1068 17.72 17.44 9.13
N GLN A 1069 16.93 17.00 10.13
CA GLN A 1069 17.19 17.29 11.54
C GLN A 1069 18.55 16.73 11.98
N SER A 1070 18.91 15.51 11.57
CA SER A 1070 20.20 14.88 11.94
C SER A 1070 21.43 15.65 11.47
N SER A 1071 21.28 16.56 10.50
CA SER A 1071 22.36 17.41 9.99
C SER A 1071 22.58 18.65 10.86
N ILE A 1072 21.69 18.92 11.82
CA ILE A 1072 21.77 20.05 12.74
C ILE A 1072 22.72 19.68 13.88
N ASN A 1073 23.77 20.47 14.06
CA ASN A 1073 24.83 20.21 15.04
C ASN A 1073 24.99 21.44 15.93
N GLU A 1074 25.00 21.27 17.25
CA GLU A 1074 25.09 22.36 18.23
C GLU A 1074 26.34 23.24 18.06
N SER A 1075 27.42 22.68 17.50
CA SER A 1075 28.68 23.39 17.21
C SER A 1075 28.62 24.26 15.94
N SER A 1076 27.62 24.08 15.09
CA SER A 1076 27.54 24.75 13.78
C SER A 1076 26.85 26.11 13.87
N ARG A 1077 27.46 27.14 13.27
CA ARG A 1077 26.90 28.49 13.30
C ARG A 1077 25.85 28.71 12.22
N TYR A 1078 26.08 28.23 11.00
CA TYR A 1078 25.18 28.46 9.86
C TYR A 1078 24.79 27.17 9.13
N TYR A 1079 23.59 27.19 8.55
CA TYR A 1079 23.02 26.10 7.77
C TYR A 1079 22.69 26.61 6.36
N LEU A 1080 23.30 26.01 5.34
CA LEU A 1080 23.19 26.44 3.95
C LEU A 1080 22.60 25.34 3.08
N PHE A 1081 21.43 25.58 2.50
CA PHE A 1081 20.74 24.64 1.62
C PHE A 1081 20.99 24.94 0.14
N ILE A 1082 21.33 23.92 -0.63
CA ILE A 1082 21.49 24.01 -2.08
C ILE A 1082 20.32 23.31 -2.76
N SER A 1083 19.71 23.96 -3.75
CA SER A 1083 18.66 23.36 -4.57
C SER A 1083 18.76 23.85 -6.02
N HIS A 1084 17.96 23.27 -6.92
CA HIS A 1084 17.97 23.64 -8.34
C HIS A 1084 17.83 25.15 -8.58
N THR A 1085 16.88 25.81 -7.90
CA THR A 1085 16.60 27.24 -8.08
C THR A 1085 16.80 28.09 -6.83
N GLY A 1086 17.13 27.49 -5.68
CA GLY A 1086 17.12 28.21 -4.40
C GLY A 1086 15.72 28.61 -3.93
N TYR A 1087 14.67 28.11 -4.59
CA TYR A 1087 13.26 28.45 -4.35
C TYR A 1087 12.35 27.22 -4.43
N GLY A 1088 11.23 27.23 -3.72
CA GLY A 1088 10.21 26.19 -3.72
C GLY A 1088 10.46 25.14 -2.64
N GLY A 1089 10.80 23.90 -3.03
CA GLY A 1089 10.94 22.77 -2.11
C GLY A 1089 11.98 22.97 -0.99
N VAL A 1090 12.98 23.83 -1.20
CA VAL A 1090 14.00 24.17 -0.20
C VAL A 1090 13.41 24.86 1.04
N ALA A 1091 12.32 25.61 0.90
CA ALA A 1091 11.65 26.28 2.01
C ALA A 1091 11.18 25.30 3.09
N TYR A 1092 10.79 24.08 2.68
CA TYR A 1092 10.40 23.02 3.61
C TYR A 1092 11.59 22.56 4.49
N ALA A 1093 12.78 22.36 3.91
CA ALA A 1093 13.98 21.99 4.66
C ALA A 1093 14.48 23.11 5.57
N MET A 1094 14.40 24.36 5.10
CA MET A 1094 14.70 25.54 5.89
C MET A 1094 13.75 25.64 7.09
N ALA A 1095 12.44 25.45 6.88
CA ALA A 1095 11.45 25.49 7.94
C ALA A 1095 11.68 24.41 9.02
N ILE A 1096 12.00 23.17 8.62
CA ILE A 1096 12.38 22.10 9.58
C ILE A 1096 13.56 22.56 10.46
N THR A 1097 14.59 23.14 9.84
CA THR A 1097 15.78 23.62 10.55
C THR A 1097 15.47 24.77 11.50
N CYS A 1098 14.68 25.76 11.05
CA CYS A 1098 14.24 26.87 11.89
C CYS A 1098 13.41 26.39 13.09
N LEU A 1099 12.49 25.44 12.89
CA LEU A 1099 11.67 24.87 13.97
C LEU A 1099 12.50 24.12 15.00
N ARG A 1100 13.56 23.44 14.56
CA ARG A 1100 14.52 22.77 15.45
C ARG A 1100 15.35 23.78 16.26
N LEU A 1101 15.96 24.76 15.59
CA LEU A 1101 16.80 25.79 16.24
C LEU A 1101 15.98 26.65 17.21
N GLY A 1102 14.74 26.98 16.87
CA GLY A 1102 13.83 27.72 17.74
C GLY A 1102 13.41 26.96 19.00
N ALA A 1103 13.64 25.65 19.08
CA ALA A 1103 13.46 24.88 20.32
C ALA A 1103 14.70 24.92 21.23
N ASP A 1104 15.90 24.96 20.65
CA ASP A 1104 17.18 25.05 21.38
C ASP A 1104 17.42 26.47 21.92
N ALA A 1105 16.83 27.49 21.30
CA ALA A 1105 16.90 28.89 21.69
C ALA A 1105 16.11 29.23 22.97
N LYS A 1106 16.32 28.45 24.05
CA LYS A 1106 16.12 28.89 25.45
C LYS A 1106 17.32 29.71 25.97
N PHE A 1107 18.13 30.30 25.09
CA PHE A 1107 19.19 31.25 25.44
C PHE A 1107 19.06 32.54 24.62
N VAL A 1108 18.82 33.63 25.36
CA VAL A 1108 18.90 35.07 25.01
C VAL A 1108 17.85 35.60 24.03
N MET A 1109 16.64 35.82 24.54
CA MET A 1109 15.89 37.08 24.36
C MET A 1109 14.87 37.21 25.50
N GLU A 1110 15.37 37.47 26.70
CA GLU A 1110 14.57 38.20 27.70
C GLU A 1110 14.84 39.69 27.50
N GLN A 1111 13.78 40.48 27.62
CA GLN A 1111 13.68 41.93 27.38
C GLN A 1111 13.51 42.34 25.91
N THR A 1112 12.30 42.14 25.39
CA THR A 1112 11.35 43.23 25.08
C THR A 1112 10.18 42.67 24.28
N ALA A 1113 9.10 42.33 24.96
CA ALA A 1113 7.76 42.33 24.39
C ALA A 1113 6.78 42.35 25.56
N GLU A 1114 6.42 43.57 25.99
CA GLU A 1114 5.14 43.78 26.64
C GLU A 1114 4.06 43.13 25.75
N THR A 1115 3.36 42.15 26.32
CA THR A 1115 2.16 41.57 25.74
C THR A 1115 1.07 42.63 25.68
N HIS A 1116 1.06 43.42 24.61
CA HIS A 1116 -0.15 44.11 24.18
C HIS A 1116 -1.03 43.11 23.45
N PHE A 1117 -1.97 42.52 24.20
CA PHE A 1117 -3.20 41.98 23.63
C PHE A 1117 -3.93 43.12 22.92
N VAL A 1118 -3.77 43.23 21.60
CA VAL A 1118 -4.67 44.04 20.77
C VAL A 1118 -5.85 43.15 20.42
N SER A 1119 -6.90 43.24 21.25
CA SER A 1119 -8.25 42.86 20.84
C SER A 1119 -8.68 43.81 19.73
N SER A 1120 -8.56 43.39 18.46
CA SER A 1120 -9.14 44.12 17.34
C SER A 1120 -10.64 43.81 17.24
N SER A 1121 -11.41 44.46 18.10
CA SER A 1121 -12.85 44.62 17.89
C SER A 1121 -13.06 45.64 16.77
N LEU A 1122 -13.20 45.15 15.53
CA LEU A 1122 -13.74 45.90 14.40
C LEU A 1122 -14.86 45.06 13.77
N THR A 1123 -16.02 45.13 14.40
CA THR A 1123 -17.29 44.66 13.84
C THR A 1123 -17.66 45.53 12.65
N LYS A 1124 -17.32 45.07 11.45
CA LYS A 1124 -18.07 45.36 10.23
C LYS A 1124 -18.63 44.03 9.73
N SER A 1125 -19.88 44.04 9.28
CA SER A 1125 -20.54 42.88 8.69
C SER A 1125 -19.78 42.43 7.43
N VAL A 1126 -18.85 41.50 7.60
CA VAL A 1126 -18.07 40.91 6.51
C VAL A 1126 -18.86 39.71 5.98
N SER A 1127 -19.03 39.63 4.66
CA SER A 1127 -19.77 38.52 4.03
C SER A 1127 -19.10 37.16 4.32
N VAL A 1128 -19.90 36.10 4.48
CA VAL A 1128 -19.47 34.71 4.76
C VAL A 1128 -18.41 34.21 3.76
N LYS A 1129 -18.48 34.67 2.50
CA LYS A 1129 -17.53 34.31 1.43
C LYS A 1129 -16.13 34.86 1.70
N THR A 1130 -16.03 36.07 2.26
CA THR A 1130 -14.76 36.72 2.60
C THR A 1130 -14.09 36.08 3.82
N PHE A 1131 -14.87 35.63 4.82
CA PHE A 1131 -14.35 34.90 5.99
C PHE A 1131 -13.70 33.56 5.60
N THR A 1132 -14.30 32.86 4.64
CA THR A 1132 -13.79 31.55 4.18
C THR A 1132 -12.44 31.67 3.48
N ASP A 1133 -12.28 32.68 2.62
CA ASP A 1133 -11.00 32.92 1.91
C ASP A 1133 -9.87 33.35 2.86
N ILE A 1134 -10.20 34.13 3.91
CA ILE A 1134 -9.23 34.51 4.95
C ILE A 1134 -8.78 33.27 5.75
N ALA A 1135 -9.71 32.40 6.14
CA ALA A 1135 -9.39 31.17 6.86
C ALA A 1135 -8.49 30.23 6.04
N LEU A 1136 -8.75 30.09 4.74
CA LEU A 1136 -7.91 29.28 3.85
C LEU A 1136 -6.49 29.86 3.70
N ARG A 1137 -6.35 31.18 3.59
CA ARG A 1137 -5.03 31.85 3.59
C ARG A 1137 -4.27 31.64 4.89
N GLN A 1138 -4.99 31.55 6.02
CA GLN A 1138 -4.41 31.23 7.32
C GLN A 1138 -4.06 29.73 7.48
N GLY A 1139 -4.35 28.89 6.48
CA GLY A 1139 -4.08 27.45 6.55
C GLY A 1139 -5.08 26.66 7.39
N ASP A 1140 -6.27 27.21 7.68
CA ASP A 1140 -7.33 26.57 8.46
C ASP A 1140 -8.13 25.58 7.60
N TYR A 1141 -7.41 24.65 6.95
CA TYR A 1141 -7.99 23.53 6.20
C TYR A 1141 -8.57 22.49 7.16
N ARG A 1142 -9.69 21.84 6.80
CA ARG A 1142 -10.38 20.85 7.67
C ARG A 1142 -9.41 19.79 8.22
N ASP A 1143 -8.62 19.18 7.34
CA ASP A 1143 -7.73 18.08 7.73
C ASP A 1143 -6.56 18.59 8.60
N ILE A 1144 -6.13 19.83 8.45
CA ILE A 1144 -5.14 20.48 9.32
C ILE A 1144 -5.75 20.81 10.69
N LEU A 1145 -7.00 21.25 10.76
CA LEU A 1145 -7.71 21.46 12.02
C LEU A 1145 -7.95 20.13 12.77
N ASN A 1146 -8.20 19.04 12.04
CA ASN A 1146 -8.28 17.71 12.66
C ASN A 1146 -6.92 17.28 13.23
N LEU A 1147 -5.82 17.54 12.50
CA LEU A 1147 -4.46 17.32 13.00
C LEU A 1147 -4.20 18.10 14.30
N THR A 1148 -4.50 19.41 14.34
CA THR A 1148 -4.18 20.23 15.53
C THR A 1148 -4.92 19.75 16.77
N ARG A 1149 -6.13 19.21 16.65
CA ARG A 1149 -6.87 18.63 17.78
C ARG A 1149 -6.23 17.33 18.28
N ALA A 1150 -5.73 16.48 17.37
CA ALA A 1150 -5.07 15.22 17.72
C ALA A 1150 -3.70 15.43 18.40
N LEU A 1151 -3.06 16.58 18.18
CA LEU A 1151 -1.76 16.91 18.77
C LEU A 1151 -1.90 17.63 20.11
N ILE A 1152 -1.12 17.21 21.12
CA ILE A 1152 -1.12 17.82 22.48
C ILE A 1152 -0.92 19.34 22.42
N HIS A 1153 0.01 19.82 21.58
CA HIS A 1153 0.32 21.24 21.38
C HIS A 1153 -0.09 21.76 20.00
N GLY A 1154 -1.08 21.15 19.34
CA GLY A 1154 -1.37 21.36 17.94
C GLY A 1154 -1.57 22.82 17.50
N PRO A 1155 -2.47 23.62 18.11
CA PRO A 1155 -2.67 25.01 17.71
C PRO A 1155 -1.41 25.87 17.85
N LYS A 1156 -0.68 25.71 18.97
CA LYS A 1156 0.59 26.40 19.21
C LYS A 1156 1.64 26.00 18.17
N SER A 1157 1.76 24.70 17.88
CA SER A 1157 2.67 24.19 16.84
C SER A 1157 2.32 24.75 15.47
N LYS A 1158 1.03 24.83 15.11
CA LYS A 1158 0.59 25.46 13.86
C LYS A 1158 0.98 26.94 13.79
N GLU A 1159 0.72 27.70 14.84
CA GLU A 1159 1.06 29.13 14.90
C GLU A 1159 2.56 29.37 14.74
N GLU A 1160 3.40 28.58 15.44
CA GLU A 1160 4.86 28.66 15.32
C GLU A 1160 5.34 28.29 13.90
N VAL A 1161 4.73 27.28 13.29
CA VAL A 1161 5.01 26.89 11.90
C VAL A 1161 4.61 27.98 10.92
N ASP A 1162 3.45 28.60 11.09
CA ASP A 1162 2.98 29.69 10.24
C ASP A 1162 3.96 30.87 10.28
N LYS A 1163 4.45 31.24 11.48
CA LYS A 1163 5.49 32.27 11.65
C LYS A 1163 6.81 31.91 10.96
N VAL A 1164 7.21 30.65 10.97
CA VAL A 1164 8.43 30.18 10.28
C VAL A 1164 8.23 30.20 8.76
N ILE A 1165 7.08 29.77 8.25
CA ILE A 1165 6.75 29.84 6.82
C ILE A 1165 6.80 31.29 6.34
N ASP A 1166 6.25 32.24 7.10
CA ASP A 1166 6.29 33.66 6.76
C ASP A 1166 7.73 34.20 6.65
N ARG A 1167 8.64 33.73 7.52
CA ARG A 1167 10.07 34.08 7.45
C ARG A 1167 10.81 33.39 6.29
N CYS A 1168 10.29 32.27 5.80
CA CYS A 1168 10.86 31.53 4.67
C CYS A 1168 10.33 31.96 3.29
N VAL A 1169 9.40 32.93 3.23
CA VAL A 1169 8.70 33.36 1.99
C VAL A 1169 9.65 33.66 0.82
N GLY A 1170 10.84 34.22 1.09
CA GLY A 1170 11.85 34.50 0.07
C GLY A 1170 12.38 33.25 -0.65
N ALA A 1171 12.36 32.09 0.02
CA ALA A 1171 12.72 30.79 -0.51
C ALA A 1171 11.50 29.96 -0.94
N GLY A 1172 10.27 30.38 -0.62
CA GLY A 1172 9.02 29.71 -0.98
C GLY A 1172 7.95 29.83 0.10
N ASP A 1173 6.68 29.88 -0.31
CA ASP A 1173 5.53 29.91 0.61
C ASP A 1173 4.64 28.69 0.37
N LEU A 1174 4.69 27.77 1.32
CA LEU A 1174 3.95 26.53 1.25
C LEU A 1174 2.43 26.73 1.35
N ARG A 1175 1.97 27.73 2.11
CA ARG A 1175 0.53 28.00 2.28
C ARG A 1175 -0.06 28.62 1.02
N GLU A 1176 0.67 29.54 0.40
CA GLU A 1176 0.28 30.11 -0.89
C GLU A 1176 0.33 29.07 -2.01
N ASP A 1177 1.33 28.16 -2.01
CA ASP A 1177 1.38 27.03 -2.96
C ASP A 1177 0.12 26.15 -2.89
N ILE A 1178 -0.33 25.79 -1.68
CA ILE A 1178 -1.56 25.01 -1.47
C ILE A 1178 -2.77 25.76 -2.03
N LEU A 1179 -2.86 27.06 -1.76
CA LEU A 1179 -3.96 27.91 -2.21
C LEU A 1179 -3.99 28.04 -3.74
N GLN A 1180 -2.82 28.16 -4.38
CA GLN A 1180 -2.69 28.24 -5.84
C GLN A 1180 -3.12 26.95 -6.53
N TYR A 1181 -2.69 25.78 -6.04
CA TYR A 1181 -3.15 24.51 -6.59
C TYR A 1181 -4.66 24.33 -6.45
N ARG A 1182 -5.25 24.76 -5.34
CA ARG A 1182 -6.70 24.73 -5.14
C ARG A 1182 -7.43 25.62 -6.14
N LYS A 1183 -6.96 26.86 -6.35
CA LYS A 1183 -7.54 27.78 -7.34
C LYS A 1183 -7.46 27.20 -8.75
N ALA A 1184 -6.28 26.73 -9.16
CA ALA A 1184 -6.07 26.10 -10.45
C ALA A 1184 -7.00 24.88 -10.68
N LEU A 1185 -7.28 24.10 -9.63
CA LEU A 1185 -8.23 22.99 -9.71
C LEU A 1185 -9.70 23.40 -9.83
N ARG A 1186 -10.08 24.56 -9.29
CA ARG A 1186 -11.42 25.13 -9.47
C ARG A 1186 -11.60 25.68 -10.88
N ASP A 1187 -10.53 26.23 -11.44
CA ASP A 1187 -10.54 26.88 -12.76
C ASP A 1187 -10.46 25.86 -13.92
N CYS A 1188 -10.13 24.59 -13.65
CA CYS A 1188 -10.17 23.52 -14.65
C CYS A 1188 -11.59 23.26 -15.17
N SER A 1189 -11.77 23.31 -16.49
CA SER A 1189 -13.04 23.04 -17.17
C SER A 1189 -13.37 21.54 -17.17
N HIS A 1190 -14.65 21.18 -17.40
CA HIS A 1190 -15.05 19.77 -17.52
C HIS A 1190 -14.48 19.06 -18.77
N ASP A 1191 -13.97 19.82 -19.75
CA ASP A 1191 -13.34 19.32 -20.98
C ASP A 1191 -11.80 19.28 -20.89
N ASP A 1192 -11.21 19.71 -19.76
CA ASP A 1192 -9.76 19.67 -19.55
C ASP A 1192 -9.24 18.24 -19.39
N ASP A 1193 -8.03 17.99 -19.89
CA ASP A 1193 -7.32 16.71 -19.82
C ASP A 1193 -7.31 16.16 -18.38
N ASP A 1194 -7.92 14.98 -18.17
CA ASP A 1194 -7.97 14.27 -16.88
C ASP A 1194 -6.58 14.14 -16.25
N GLU A 1195 -5.52 14.14 -17.06
CA GLU A 1195 -4.13 14.13 -16.61
C GLU A 1195 -3.70 15.43 -15.92
N ALA A 1196 -4.10 16.60 -16.44
CA ALA A 1196 -3.76 17.91 -15.86
C ALA A 1196 -4.44 18.09 -14.49
N ARG A 1197 -5.70 17.71 -14.38
CA ARG A 1197 -6.47 17.76 -13.12
C ARG A 1197 -5.88 16.82 -12.07
N SER A 1198 -5.48 15.62 -12.47
CA SER A 1198 -4.80 14.65 -11.61
C SER A 1198 -3.44 15.17 -11.12
N TYR A 1199 -2.68 15.84 -11.99
CA TYR A 1199 -1.42 16.47 -11.64
C TYR A 1199 -1.57 17.59 -10.58
N LEU A 1200 -2.54 18.50 -10.76
CA LEU A 1200 -2.78 19.58 -9.81
C LEU A 1200 -3.23 19.05 -8.44
N MET A 1201 -4.09 18.02 -8.41
CA MET A 1201 -4.49 17.34 -7.18
C MET A 1201 -3.30 16.71 -6.45
N ASP A 1202 -2.44 15.99 -7.18
CA ASP A 1202 -1.24 15.35 -6.65
C ASP A 1202 -0.27 16.38 -6.04
N MET A 1203 0.01 17.46 -6.77
CA MET A 1203 0.92 18.52 -6.30
C MET A 1203 0.36 19.29 -5.10
N GLY A 1204 -0.93 19.63 -5.11
CA GLY A 1204 -1.58 20.30 -4.00
C GLY A 1204 -1.64 19.44 -2.73
N THR A 1205 -1.91 18.13 -2.88
CA THR A 1205 -1.87 17.17 -1.76
C THR A 1205 -0.46 17.02 -1.19
N LYS A 1206 0.58 16.98 -2.04
CA LYS A 1206 1.98 16.95 -1.59
C LYS A 1206 2.40 18.23 -0.85
N ALA A 1207 1.90 19.39 -1.25
CA ALA A 1207 2.13 20.64 -0.54
C ALA A 1207 1.43 20.62 0.85
N LEU A 1208 0.18 20.17 0.90
CA LEU A 1208 -0.57 20.00 2.16
C LEU A 1208 0.12 19.00 3.10
N ARG A 1209 0.67 17.89 2.56
CA ARG A 1209 1.43 16.88 3.32
C ARG A 1209 2.69 17.45 3.96
N ARG A 1210 3.41 18.35 3.27
CA ARG A 1210 4.56 19.06 3.87
C ARG A 1210 4.12 19.97 5.02
N TYR A 1211 2.99 20.67 4.87
CA TYR A 1211 2.48 21.54 5.93
C TYR A 1211 2.06 20.73 7.15
N PHE A 1212 1.37 19.60 6.92
CA PHE A 1212 1.07 18.59 7.94
C PHE A 1212 2.33 18.15 8.70
N PHE A 1213 3.41 17.79 7.99
CA PHE A 1213 4.64 17.36 8.65
C PHE A 1213 5.34 18.47 9.43
N LEU A 1214 5.33 19.73 8.98
CA LEU A 1214 5.91 20.83 9.75
C LEU A 1214 5.19 21.02 11.11
N ILE A 1215 3.85 21.00 11.11
CA ILE A 1215 3.02 21.12 12.32
C ILE A 1215 3.28 19.94 13.25
N THR A 1216 3.28 18.73 12.69
CA THR A 1216 3.49 17.50 13.45
C THR A 1216 4.90 17.43 14.02
N PHE A 1217 5.91 17.84 13.25
CA PHE A 1217 7.30 17.93 13.68
C PHE A 1217 7.49 18.95 14.80
N ARG A 1218 6.84 20.13 14.71
CA ARG A 1218 6.93 21.09 15.81
C ARG A 1218 6.27 20.55 17.10
N SER A 1219 5.17 19.81 16.98
CA SER A 1219 4.57 19.14 18.14
C SER A 1219 5.46 18.03 18.69
N TYR A 1220 6.17 17.28 17.84
CA TYR A 1220 7.17 16.29 18.26
C TYR A 1220 8.26 16.92 19.11
N VAL A 1221 8.82 18.04 18.64
CA VAL A 1221 9.88 18.79 19.34
C VAL A 1221 9.42 19.29 20.72
N HIS A 1222 8.12 19.57 20.91
CA HIS A 1222 7.57 19.93 22.23
C HIS A 1222 7.39 18.73 23.16
N CYS A 1223 7.09 17.54 22.63
CA CYS A 1223 6.66 16.38 23.43
C CYS A 1223 7.80 15.43 23.78
N THR A 1224 8.86 15.39 22.99
CA THR A 1224 9.91 14.36 23.08
C THR A 1224 11.27 15.02 23.21
N SER A 1225 12.15 14.47 24.07
CA SER A 1225 13.55 14.87 24.03
C SER A 1225 14.17 14.34 22.73
N LEU A 1226 14.89 15.19 22.00
CA LEU A 1226 15.29 14.93 20.62
C LEU A 1226 16.27 13.76 20.42
N HIS A 1227 16.74 13.16 21.51
CA HIS A 1227 17.68 12.03 21.52
C HIS A 1227 17.03 10.68 21.86
N GLU A 1228 15.76 10.65 22.28
CA GLU A 1228 15.11 9.40 22.71
C GLU A 1228 14.48 8.60 21.57
N VAL A 1229 13.77 9.25 20.65
CA VAL A 1229 13.00 8.58 19.59
C VAL A 1229 13.03 9.43 18.32
N THR A 1230 13.27 8.87 17.14
CA THR A 1230 13.24 9.64 15.88
C THR A 1230 11.83 10.11 15.51
N PHE A 1231 11.70 11.16 14.69
CA PHE A 1231 10.40 11.65 14.24
C PHE A 1231 9.62 10.58 13.46
N ALA A 1232 10.27 9.81 12.60
CA ALA A 1232 9.63 8.71 11.87
C ALA A 1232 9.08 7.63 12.82
N SER A 1233 9.85 7.24 13.83
CA SER A 1233 9.40 6.25 14.82
C SER A 1233 8.23 6.78 15.67
N TRP A 1234 8.27 8.08 16.02
CA TRP A 1234 7.21 8.77 16.75
C TRP A 1234 5.91 8.95 15.95
N MET A 1235 6.01 9.04 14.62
CA MET A 1235 4.88 8.98 13.70
C MET A 1235 4.32 7.56 13.57
N GLU A 1236 5.19 6.54 13.45
CA GLU A 1236 4.78 5.13 13.34
C GLU A 1236 4.03 4.64 14.59
N ALA A 1237 4.45 5.08 15.77
CA ALA A 1237 3.75 4.79 17.02
C ALA A 1237 2.34 5.42 17.12
N ARG A 1238 1.97 6.30 16.17
CA ARG A 1238 0.74 7.09 16.16
C ARG A 1238 -0.07 6.90 14.87
N PRO A 1239 -0.72 5.72 14.72
CA PRO A 1239 -1.49 5.35 13.53
C PRO A 1239 -2.57 6.35 13.12
N GLU A 1240 -3.19 7.07 14.05
CA GLU A 1240 -4.15 8.15 13.74
C GLU A 1240 -3.52 9.29 12.95
N LEU A 1241 -2.26 9.64 13.23
CA LEU A 1241 -1.56 10.66 12.46
C LEU A 1241 -1.19 10.14 11.07
N GLY A 1242 -0.83 8.85 10.97
CA GLY A 1242 -0.68 8.16 9.69
C GLY A 1242 -1.97 8.19 8.86
N HIS A 1243 -3.10 7.84 9.47
CA HIS A 1243 -4.41 7.87 8.82
C HIS A 1243 -4.81 9.28 8.38
N LEU A 1244 -4.63 10.31 9.23
CA LEU A 1244 -4.89 11.70 8.84
C LEU A 1244 -3.99 12.14 7.67
N CYS A 1245 -2.72 11.75 7.68
CA CYS A 1245 -1.75 12.08 6.64
C CYS A 1245 -2.09 11.42 5.29
N ASP A 1246 -2.50 10.16 5.30
CA ASP A 1246 -2.81 9.39 4.09
C ASP A 1246 -4.18 9.74 3.49
N ASN A 1247 -5.06 10.37 4.27
CA ASN A 1247 -6.39 10.81 3.81
C ASN A 1247 -6.50 12.33 3.61
N LEU A 1248 -5.36 13.04 3.54
CA LEU A 1248 -5.34 14.46 3.21
C LEU A 1248 -6.04 14.72 1.88
N LYS A 1249 -7.04 15.62 1.90
CA LYS A 1249 -7.77 16.03 0.71
C LYS A 1249 -7.66 17.53 0.52
N LEU A 1250 -7.28 17.92 -0.69
CA LEU A 1250 -7.45 19.29 -1.12
C LEU A 1250 -8.94 19.50 -1.44
N ASP A 1251 -9.70 19.96 -0.43
CA ASP A 1251 -11.15 20.19 -0.57
C ASP A 1251 -11.42 21.09 -1.80
N ARG A 1252 -12.54 20.83 -2.51
CA ARG A 1252 -12.93 21.62 -3.69
C ARG A 1252 -13.32 23.04 -3.35
#